data_AF-A0A6M6E3Z4-F1
#
_entry.id   AF-A0A6M6E3Z4-F1
#
_cell.length_a   1.000
_cell.length_b   1.000
_cell.length_c   1.000
_cell.angle_alpha   90.00
_cell.angle_beta   90.00
_cell.angle_gamma   90.00
#
_symmetry.space_group_name_H-M   'P 1'
#
loop_
_entity.id
_entity.type
_entity.pdbx_description
1 polymer ?
#
loop_
_entity_poly.entity_id
_entity_poly.type
_entity_poly.pdbx_seq_one_letter_code
_entity_poly.pdbx_strand_id
1 'polypeptide(L)'
;MSQGEGKIYKNNSGLIYLKFSINKEKKTGAVSVSSGLRTLFKEREMSFLEYGFNSEHKKIFIRLNNENKGYSFLNKEGKPRNTISAGSFTKYLVNENINMGFLKPFFLQEISSNVFMLSSNPATDRHIDGKDIPIEWLSTNAAEDKAKKEHFKKEIWIKFYKTGLRKGNLLLSEGFLNILKERKISHLKIGFTRKEQTLFIETNNRGDGLPILNSPDENGQLRINASDAITQLEMASIEVEFKEPYFLHPHDENTFQLSTSKFVNMIREKISWTSYKEDFSSVVLEDQEYTEEQKQNRQRIRAEKRRISVKKAREYREFKAEKARENTELKAKKAEKLRIEQKEREFKERIRALIEEIKANREERDLRQLRDKELEARARAIIELRVKEEREHRELEEKVRALKELRAKEAKERKELKYKEIELKRRERIDKKLNFKIRERGVNYRGTYIDFSQPFVKTCLNKEMSHIRFGLINDCIVLEPNKNGAGISLINSNGGYRSSVGVAYLFENIKRVGKRLLLEERYILKSINDGLYVANEIETLPLIKELNYEDITWIPHYPFLFFRKEELSNKDNTNIKKYQLNFSVRFKKIIKSSKESFIDIGIDANKRILALKLNNEGKGIEMLVKEGVHHLPIRKLIVAIEEAGIHLECGVKYEFDQTSPNYFSAFSENKLDNTDPKDLLWLSDTSNDEEVN
;
A
#
# COMPACT_ATOMS: atom_id res chain seq x y z
N MET A 1 -38.51 -29.51 20.95
CA MET A 1 -37.30 -28.77 21.40
C MET A 1 -37.25 -27.45 20.65
N SER A 2 -37.41 -26.32 21.33
CA SER A 2 -37.49 -25.00 20.67
C SER A 2 -36.10 -24.54 20.21
N GLN A 3 -35.96 -24.23 18.93
CA GLN A 3 -34.76 -23.58 18.39
C GLN A 3 -34.63 -22.18 19.02
N GLY A 4 -33.60 -21.99 19.83
CA GLY A 4 -33.35 -20.73 20.52
C GLY A 4 -32.86 -19.66 19.55
N GLU A 5 -33.58 -18.54 19.48
CA GLU A 5 -33.09 -17.31 18.85
C GLU A 5 -31.74 -16.92 19.47
N GLY A 6 -30.75 -16.62 18.63
CA GLY A 6 -29.40 -16.23 19.06
C GLY A 6 -29.44 -14.93 19.86
N LYS A 7 -29.63 -15.02 21.18
CA LYS A 7 -29.60 -13.86 22.07
C LYS A 7 -28.16 -13.34 22.17
N ILE A 8 -27.97 -12.09 21.77
CA ILE A 8 -26.76 -11.31 22.03
C ILE A 8 -26.49 -11.34 23.53
N TYR A 9 -25.29 -11.78 23.93
CA TYR A 9 -24.94 -11.84 25.35
C TYR A 9 -24.86 -10.41 25.91
N LYS A 10 -25.83 -10.05 26.75
CA LYS A 10 -25.84 -8.82 27.56
C LYS A 10 -25.69 -9.22 29.01
N ASN A 11 -24.76 -8.61 29.73
CA ASN A 11 -24.76 -8.68 31.19
C ASN A 11 -25.23 -7.35 31.77
N ASN A 12 -25.35 -7.29 33.10
CA ASN A 12 -25.76 -6.09 33.83
C ASN A 12 -24.84 -4.88 33.58
N SER A 13 -23.66 -5.08 32.96
CA SER A 13 -22.64 -4.06 32.68
C SER A 13 -22.66 -3.51 31.24
N GLY A 14 -23.60 -3.95 30.39
CA GLY A 14 -23.78 -3.46 29.01
C GLY A 14 -23.45 -4.48 27.92
N LEU A 15 -23.18 -3.99 26.71
CA LEU A 15 -22.89 -4.82 25.53
C LEU A 15 -21.50 -5.47 25.64
N ILE A 16 -21.43 -6.77 25.39
CA ILE A 16 -20.18 -7.53 25.34
C ILE A 16 -19.63 -7.48 23.92
N TYR A 17 -18.49 -6.80 23.74
CA TYR A 17 -17.85 -6.68 22.44
C TYR A 17 -16.33 -6.55 22.57
N LEU A 18 -15.65 -6.77 21.46
CA LEU A 18 -14.23 -6.47 21.30
C LEU A 18 -14.00 -5.68 20.00
N LYS A 19 -12.93 -4.87 19.96
CA LYS A 19 -12.60 -4.05 18.79
C LYS A 19 -11.12 -4.20 18.45
N PHE A 20 -10.84 -4.66 17.23
CA PHE A 20 -9.47 -4.78 16.73
C PHE A 20 -8.92 -3.42 16.29
N SER A 21 -7.65 -3.17 16.60
CA SER A 21 -6.87 -2.05 16.08
C SER A 21 -5.65 -2.63 15.38
N ILE A 22 -5.65 -2.61 14.05
CA ILE A 22 -4.64 -3.27 13.21
C ILE A 22 -3.82 -2.23 12.46
N ASN A 23 -2.49 -2.34 12.56
CA ASN A 23 -1.55 -1.68 11.66
C ASN A 23 -1.12 -2.70 10.58
N LYS A 24 -1.72 -2.60 9.39
CA LYS A 24 -1.47 -3.53 8.28
C LYS A 24 -0.01 -3.51 7.82
N GLU A 25 0.64 -2.34 7.79
CA GLU A 25 2.03 -2.20 7.35
C GLU A 25 3.01 -2.92 8.28
N LYS A 26 2.80 -2.78 9.59
CA LYS A 26 3.66 -3.39 10.60
C LYS A 26 3.25 -4.83 10.94
N LYS A 27 2.11 -5.31 10.42
CA LYS A 27 1.47 -6.58 10.80
C LYS A 27 1.32 -6.72 12.32
N THR A 28 1.02 -5.62 13.00
CA THR A 28 0.79 -5.59 14.45
C THR A 28 -0.65 -5.20 14.75
N GLY A 29 -1.16 -5.64 15.89
CA GLY A 29 -2.50 -5.25 16.32
C GLY A 29 -2.75 -5.50 17.80
N ALA A 30 -3.79 -4.83 18.28
CA ALA A 30 -4.28 -4.95 19.64
C ALA A 30 -5.81 -5.02 19.63
N VAL A 31 -6.40 -5.56 20.69
CA VAL A 31 -7.84 -5.68 20.87
C VAL A 31 -8.26 -4.88 22.08
N SER A 32 -9.13 -3.91 21.88
CA SER A 32 -9.83 -3.23 22.97
C SER A 32 -11.04 -4.05 23.38
N VAL A 33 -11.24 -4.22 24.69
CA VAL A 33 -12.34 -5.01 25.24
C VAL A 33 -13.36 -4.14 25.96
N SER A 34 -14.65 -4.46 25.81
CA SER A 34 -15.72 -3.73 26.49
C SER A 34 -15.73 -3.99 28.01
N SER A 35 -16.42 -3.13 28.77
CA SER A 35 -16.67 -3.36 30.19
C SER A 35 -17.41 -4.67 30.43
N GLY A 36 -18.42 -4.96 29.60
CA GLY A 36 -19.18 -6.21 29.67
C GLY A 36 -18.30 -7.45 29.54
N LEU A 37 -17.34 -7.44 28.62
CA LEU A 37 -16.38 -8.55 28.49
C LEU A 37 -15.47 -8.65 29.71
N ARG A 38 -14.99 -7.53 30.27
CA ARG A 38 -14.19 -7.56 31.51
C ARG A 38 -14.95 -8.16 32.69
N THR A 39 -16.24 -7.83 32.82
CA THR A 39 -17.09 -8.45 33.85
C THR A 39 -17.25 -9.95 33.60
N LEU A 40 -17.48 -10.37 32.35
CA LEU A 40 -17.61 -11.79 32.00
C LEU A 40 -16.35 -12.60 32.36
N PHE A 41 -15.16 -12.07 32.09
CA PHE A 41 -13.90 -12.71 32.52
C PHE A 41 -13.83 -12.90 34.04
N LYS A 42 -14.27 -11.89 34.79
CA LYS A 42 -14.24 -11.92 36.25
C LYS A 42 -15.28 -12.90 36.82
N GLU A 43 -16.50 -12.90 36.26
CA GLU A 43 -17.59 -13.81 36.63
C GLU A 43 -17.24 -15.28 36.37
N ARG A 44 -16.51 -15.55 35.29
CA ARG A 44 -16.07 -16.91 34.94
C ARG A 44 -14.70 -17.28 35.48
N GLU A 45 -14.09 -16.41 36.28
CA GLU A 45 -12.74 -16.58 36.84
C GLU A 45 -11.68 -16.91 35.78
N MET A 46 -11.82 -16.39 34.56
CA MET A 46 -10.91 -16.66 33.44
C MET A 46 -9.75 -15.65 33.40
N SER A 47 -8.56 -16.12 33.02
CA SER A 47 -7.33 -15.29 33.02
C SER A 47 -6.71 -15.07 31.64
N PHE A 48 -7.09 -15.88 30.64
CA PHE A 48 -6.49 -15.86 29.31
C PHE A 48 -7.52 -15.87 28.18
N LEU A 49 -7.11 -15.31 27.03
CA LEU A 49 -7.88 -15.26 25.79
C LEU A 49 -7.08 -15.87 24.65
N GLU A 50 -7.65 -16.87 23.97
CA GLU A 50 -7.15 -17.40 22.70
C GLU A 50 -7.97 -16.87 21.53
N TYR A 51 -7.33 -16.72 20.38
CA TYR A 51 -8.01 -16.42 19.13
C TYR A 51 -8.05 -17.67 18.27
N GLY A 52 -9.20 -17.94 17.66
CA GLY A 52 -9.39 -19.04 16.73
C GLY A 52 -9.92 -18.53 15.38
N PHE A 53 -9.66 -19.28 14.33
CA PHE A 53 -10.20 -18.99 13.00
C PHE A 53 -10.71 -20.28 12.36
N ASN A 54 -11.85 -20.16 11.67
CA ASN A 54 -12.33 -21.21 10.78
C ASN A 54 -12.17 -20.70 9.35
N SER A 55 -11.30 -21.33 8.57
CA SER A 55 -10.95 -20.92 7.21
C SER A 55 -12.07 -21.14 6.21
N GLU A 56 -12.88 -22.19 6.42
CA GLU A 56 -14.00 -22.56 5.55
C GLU A 56 -15.10 -21.49 5.55
N HIS A 57 -15.56 -21.07 6.74
CA HIS A 57 -16.61 -20.08 6.93
C HIS A 57 -16.10 -18.65 7.12
N LYS A 58 -14.78 -18.48 7.18
CA LYS A 58 -14.10 -17.19 7.43
C LYS A 58 -14.60 -16.48 8.70
N LYS A 59 -14.84 -17.25 9.77
CA LYS A 59 -15.34 -16.74 11.06
C LYS A 59 -14.22 -16.70 12.09
N ILE A 60 -14.25 -15.67 12.96
CA ILE A 60 -13.33 -15.57 14.10
C ILE A 60 -14.02 -16.10 15.35
N PHE A 61 -13.23 -16.78 16.17
CA PHE A 61 -13.60 -17.24 17.48
C PHE A 61 -12.64 -16.69 18.53
N ILE A 62 -13.12 -16.62 19.76
CA ILE A 62 -12.28 -16.49 20.94
C ILE A 62 -12.62 -17.59 21.93
N ARG A 63 -11.63 -18.03 22.70
CA ARG A 63 -11.82 -18.94 23.84
C ARG A 63 -11.26 -18.30 25.09
N LEU A 64 -12.04 -18.32 26.16
CA LEU A 64 -11.59 -17.91 27.48
C LEU A 64 -11.12 -19.16 28.25
N ASN A 65 -9.95 -19.08 28.87
CA ASN A 65 -9.37 -20.22 29.59
C ASN A 65 -8.52 -19.78 30.79
N ASN A 66 -8.15 -20.76 31.60
CA ASN A 66 -7.23 -20.64 32.74
C ASN A 66 -5.93 -21.45 32.58
N GLU A 67 -5.66 -21.95 31.38
CA GLU A 67 -4.56 -22.89 31.11
C GLU A 67 -3.25 -22.21 30.71
N ASN A 68 -3.12 -20.89 30.95
CA ASN A 68 -1.99 -20.07 30.48
C ASN A 68 -1.78 -20.16 28.96
N LYS A 69 -2.86 -20.43 28.20
CA LYS A 69 -2.86 -20.48 26.73
C LYS A 69 -3.43 -19.20 26.16
N GLY A 70 -2.76 -18.63 25.16
CA GLY A 70 -3.19 -17.38 24.53
C GLY A 70 -2.58 -16.15 25.19
N TYR A 71 -3.38 -15.09 25.30
CA TYR A 71 -2.99 -13.79 25.81
C TYR A 71 -3.59 -13.54 27.18
N SER A 72 -2.75 -13.16 28.14
CA SER A 72 -3.22 -12.81 29.48
C SER A 72 -4.15 -11.60 29.42
N PHE A 73 -5.34 -11.77 29.99
CA PHE A 73 -6.33 -10.73 30.16
C PHE A 73 -6.03 -9.82 31.34
N LEU A 74 -5.23 -10.31 32.30
CA LEU A 74 -4.90 -9.61 33.53
C LEU A 74 -3.58 -8.84 33.38
N ASN A 75 -3.48 -7.67 34.01
CA ASN A 75 -2.22 -6.94 34.15
C ASN A 75 -1.36 -7.54 35.29
N LYS A 76 -0.21 -6.94 35.56
CA LYS A 76 0.71 -7.45 36.60
C LYS A 76 0.09 -7.35 38.00
N GLU A 77 -0.88 -6.47 38.18
CA GLU A 77 -1.63 -6.25 39.42
C GLU A 77 -2.87 -7.15 39.53
N GLY A 78 -3.06 -8.12 38.62
CA GLY A 78 -4.22 -9.02 38.62
C GLY A 78 -5.54 -8.38 38.18
N LYS A 79 -5.52 -7.15 37.66
CA LYS A 79 -6.71 -6.44 37.17
C LYS A 79 -6.94 -6.70 35.68
N PRO A 80 -8.21 -6.82 35.23
CA PRO A 80 -8.57 -6.87 33.82
C PRO A 80 -7.99 -5.73 32.99
N ARG A 81 -7.34 -6.05 31.86
CA ARG A 81 -6.84 -5.07 30.91
C ARG A 81 -7.97 -4.51 30.05
N ASN A 82 -7.84 -3.25 29.65
CA ASN A 82 -8.72 -2.64 28.64
C ASN A 82 -8.30 -3.00 27.21
N THR A 83 -7.04 -3.41 27.04
CA THR A 83 -6.44 -3.75 25.75
C THR A 83 -5.58 -5.00 25.89
N ILE A 84 -5.77 -5.95 24.99
CA ILE A 84 -5.03 -7.21 24.91
C ILE A 84 -4.19 -7.17 23.63
N SER A 85 -3.00 -7.77 23.66
CA SER A 85 -2.22 -7.96 22.44
C SER A 85 -2.96 -8.91 21.50
N ALA A 86 -2.90 -8.64 20.20
CA ALA A 86 -3.41 -9.51 19.15
C ALA A 86 -2.40 -9.61 18.01
N GLY A 87 -1.10 -9.46 18.31
CA GLY A 87 -0.05 -9.36 17.31
C GLY A 87 0.04 -10.60 16.42
N SER A 88 0.12 -11.80 17.00
CA SER A 88 0.18 -13.06 16.24
C SER A 88 -1.08 -13.28 15.41
N PHE A 89 -2.25 -13.04 16.03
CA PHE A 89 -3.55 -13.16 15.38
C PHE A 89 -3.70 -12.18 14.20
N THR A 90 -3.35 -10.92 14.41
CA THR A 90 -3.38 -9.89 13.36
C THR A 90 -2.45 -10.24 12.21
N LYS A 91 -1.26 -10.75 12.52
CA LYS A 91 -0.31 -11.19 11.51
C LYS A 91 -0.86 -12.36 10.69
N TYR A 92 -1.50 -13.33 11.34
CA TYR A 92 -2.21 -14.42 10.68
C TYR A 92 -3.29 -13.87 9.74
N LEU A 93 -4.20 -13.04 10.24
CA LEU A 93 -5.27 -12.45 9.43
C LEU A 93 -4.77 -11.65 8.22
N VAL A 94 -3.66 -10.91 8.37
CA VAL A 94 -3.04 -10.15 7.28
C VAL A 94 -2.37 -11.07 6.26
N ASN A 95 -1.74 -12.16 6.70
CA ASN A 95 -1.10 -13.12 5.81
C ASN A 95 -2.13 -13.91 4.99
N GLU A 96 -3.21 -14.34 5.63
CA GLU A 96 -4.33 -15.05 4.98
C GLU A 96 -5.25 -14.09 4.17
N ASN A 97 -4.87 -12.81 4.05
CA ASN A 97 -5.60 -11.78 3.32
C ASN A 97 -7.08 -11.63 3.75
N ILE A 98 -7.38 -11.91 5.03
CA ILE A 98 -8.74 -11.91 5.56
C ILE A 98 -9.16 -10.47 5.84
N ASN A 99 -9.93 -9.90 4.90
CA ASN A 99 -10.42 -8.53 5.00
C ASN A 99 -11.70 -8.44 5.84
N MET A 100 -11.56 -8.39 7.16
CA MET A 100 -12.68 -8.10 8.04
C MET A 100 -12.77 -6.60 8.36
N GLY A 101 -13.99 -6.12 8.63
CA GLY A 101 -14.27 -4.73 8.98
C GLY A 101 -13.74 -4.34 10.36
N PHE A 102 -12.43 -4.44 10.60
CA PHE A 102 -11.76 -4.29 11.91
C PHE A 102 -12.02 -2.96 12.63
N LEU A 103 -12.50 -1.94 11.90
CA LEU A 103 -12.89 -0.65 12.48
C LEU A 103 -14.18 -0.71 13.30
N LYS A 104 -15.01 -1.73 13.11
CA LYS A 104 -16.27 -1.94 13.83
C LYS A 104 -16.06 -2.87 15.03
N PRO A 105 -16.83 -2.69 16.12
CA PRO A 105 -16.84 -3.65 17.22
C PRO A 105 -17.42 -4.99 16.74
N PHE A 106 -16.89 -6.08 17.28
CA PHE A 106 -17.43 -7.42 17.14
C PHE A 106 -18.13 -7.82 18.42
N PHE A 107 -19.39 -8.23 18.30
CA PHE A 107 -20.19 -8.75 19.39
C PHE A 107 -19.92 -10.24 19.56
N LEU A 108 -19.99 -10.70 20.80
CA LEU A 108 -19.73 -12.09 21.15
C LEU A 108 -21.04 -12.88 21.14
N GLN A 109 -21.03 -14.01 20.44
CA GLN A 109 -22.09 -15.02 20.47
C GLN A 109 -21.49 -16.31 21.03
N GLU A 110 -21.94 -16.74 22.20
CA GLU A 110 -21.46 -17.99 22.80
C GLU A 110 -21.98 -19.19 22.01
N ILE A 111 -21.05 -20.04 21.55
CA ILE A 111 -21.37 -21.25 20.78
C ILE A 111 -21.09 -22.54 21.57
N SER A 112 -20.23 -22.45 22.59
CA SER A 112 -19.94 -23.49 23.57
C SER A 112 -19.40 -22.81 24.83
N SER A 113 -19.32 -23.54 25.94
CA SER A 113 -18.83 -23.00 27.21
C SER A 113 -17.48 -22.31 27.04
N ASN A 114 -17.45 -20.99 27.26
CA ASN A 114 -16.27 -20.13 27.13
C ASN A 114 -15.73 -19.96 25.71
N VAL A 115 -16.44 -20.42 24.68
CA VAL A 115 -16.09 -20.27 23.27
C VAL A 115 -17.11 -19.35 22.60
N PHE A 116 -16.62 -18.25 22.05
CA PHE A 116 -17.47 -17.21 21.46
C PHE A 116 -17.10 -17.00 19.99
N MET A 117 -18.10 -17.01 19.13
CA MET A 117 -17.99 -16.50 17.77
C MET A 117 -18.08 -14.97 17.78
N LEU A 118 -17.30 -14.33 16.93
CA LEU A 118 -17.30 -12.88 16.76
C LEU A 118 -18.16 -12.47 15.57
N SER A 119 -19.20 -11.68 15.81
CA SER A 119 -20.08 -11.16 14.76
C SER A 119 -20.01 -9.64 14.65
N SER A 120 -19.93 -9.13 13.42
CA SER A 120 -20.01 -7.69 13.14
C SER A 120 -21.45 -7.16 13.15
N ASN A 121 -22.46 -8.05 13.07
CA ASN A 121 -23.86 -7.66 13.10
C ASN A 121 -24.62 -8.49 14.14
N PRO A 122 -24.99 -7.88 15.27
CA PRO A 122 -25.60 -8.62 16.38
C PRO A 122 -27.02 -9.14 16.06
N ALA A 123 -27.64 -8.71 14.95
CA ALA A 123 -29.04 -9.03 14.63
C ALA A 123 -29.26 -10.16 13.60
N THR A 124 -28.23 -10.58 12.86
CA THR A 124 -28.43 -11.41 11.65
C THR A 124 -27.86 -12.82 11.69
N ASP A 125 -26.99 -13.15 12.64
CA ASP A 125 -26.40 -14.50 12.69
C ASP A 125 -27.35 -15.44 13.44
N ARG A 126 -28.08 -16.27 12.68
CA ARG A 126 -28.89 -17.38 13.21
C ARG A 126 -28.02 -18.27 14.11
N HIS A 127 -28.64 -18.89 15.12
CA HIS A 127 -27.95 -19.83 16.02
C HIS A 127 -27.25 -20.91 15.19
N ILE A 128 -25.92 -20.91 15.19
CA ILE A 128 -25.12 -21.99 14.59
C ILE A 128 -24.97 -23.04 15.69
N ASP A 129 -25.45 -24.25 15.43
CA ASP A 129 -25.28 -25.38 16.35
C ASP A 129 -23.78 -25.69 16.44
N GLY A 130 -23.15 -25.25 17.54
CA GLY A 130 -21.70 -25.08 17.66
C GLY A 130 -20.89 -26.36 17.82
N LYS A 131 -21.51 -27.54 17.68
CA LYS A 131 -20.87 -28.82 18.06
C LYS A 131 -19.80 -29.30 17.07
N ASP A 132 -19.83 -28.87 15.81
CA ASP A 132 -18.95 -29.45 14.77
C ASP A 132 -18.15 -28.41 13.97
N ILE A 133 -18.00 -27.16 14.43
CA ILE A 133 -17.19 -26.17 13.70
C ILE A 133 -15.71 -26.44 13.96
N PRO A 134 -14.88 -26.82 12.96
CA PRO A 134 -13.45 -26.98 13.15
C PRO A 134 -12.81 -25.61 13.37
N ILE A 135 -12.33 -25.34 14.59
CA ILE A 135 -11.67 -24.06 14.93
C ILE A 135 -10.16 -24.30 15.03
N GLU A 136 -9.39 -23.63 14.18
CA GLU A 136 -7.93 -23.57 14.32
C GLU A 136 -7.59 -22.54 15.41
N TRP A 137 -7.18 -23.02 16.59
CA TRP A 137 -6.73 -22.16 17.69
C TRP A 137 -5.30 -21.70 17.46
N LEU A 138 -5.12 -20.38 17.38
CA LEU A 138 -3.81 -19.79 17.12
C LEU A 138 -2.99 -19.77 18.41
N SER A 139 -2.09 -20.73 18.51
CA SER A 139 -1.15 -20.87 19.62
C SER A 139 -0.27 -19.62 19.76
N THR A 140 -0.15 -19.13 21.00
CA THR A 140 0.85 -18.12 21.38
C THR A 140 2.14 -18.75 21.90
N ASN A 141 2.25 -20.09 21.87
CA ASN A 141 3.46 -20.77 22.33
C ASN A 141 4.61 -20.42 21.39
N ALA A 142 5.50 -19.55 21.90
CA ALA A 142 6.75 -19.21 21.23
C ALA A 142 7.57 -20.47 20.89
N ALA A 143 7.42 -21.56 21.64
CA ALA A 143 8.06 -22.85 21.37
C ALA A 143 7.50 -23.55 20.12
N GLU A 144 6.18 -23.59 19.94
CA GLU A 144 5.55 -24.15 18.73
C GLU A 144 5.80 -23.26 17.51
N ASP A 145 5.74 -21.94 17.67
CA ASP A 145 6.10 -20.98 16.63
C ASP A 145 7.58 -21.12 16.25
N LYS A 146 8.46 -21.41 17.21
CA LYS A 146 9.88 -21.68 16.97
C LYS A 146 10.05 -23.02 16.25
N ALA A 147 9.36 -24.07 16.67
CA ALA A 147 9.39 -25.37 16.01
C ALA A 147 8.85 -25.30 14.57
N LYS A 148 7.73 -24.60 14.34
CA LYS A 148 7.19 -24.34 13.00
C LYS A 148 8.14 -23.49 12.15
N LYS A 149 8.80 -22.47 12.73
CA LYS A 149 9.83 -21.69 12.02
C LYS A 149 11.06 -22.54 11.68
N GLU A 150 11.51 -23.39 12.60
CA GLU A 150 12.64 -24.29 12.37
C GLU A 150 12.29 -25.35 11.30
N HIS A 151 11.08 -25.89 11.33
CA HIS A 151 10.58 -26.78 10.28
C HIS A 151 10.53 -26.06 8.92
N PHE A 152 9.96 -24.85 8.88
CA PHE A 152 9.88 -24.06 7.65
C PHE A 152 11.27 -23.66 7.10
N LYS A 153 12.28 -23.48 7.96
CA LYS A 153 13.67 -23.27 7.51
C LYS A 153 14.24 -24.50 6.78
N LYS A 154 13.87 -25.70 7.23
CA LYS A 154 14.29 -26.98 6.64
C LYS A 154 13.56 -27.33 5.35
N GLU A 155 12.36 -26.77 5.13
CA GLU A 155 11.62 -26.96 3.87
C GLU A 155 12.35 -26.33 2.67
N ILE A 156 12.14 -26.91 1.49
CA ILE A 156 12.69 -26.41 0.22
C ILE A 156 11.70 -25.45 -0.42
N TRP A 157 12.03 -24.15 -0.40
CA TRP A 157 11.20 -23.11 -1.01
C TRP A 157 12.06 -21.95 -1.55
N ILE A 158 11.48 -21.17 -2.46
CA ILE A 158 12.02 -19.88 -2.91
C ILE A 158 10.97 -18.77 -2.75
N LYS A 159 11.41 -17.51 -2.69
CA LYS A 159 10.52 -16.34 -2.66
C LYS A 159 10.98 -15.28 -3.64
N PHE A 160 10.05 -14.75 -4.42
CA PHE A 160 10.29 -13.59 -5.27
C PHE A 160 10.08 -12.30 -4.49
N TYR A 161 11.00 -11.35 -4.63
CA TYR A 161 10.92 -10.02 -4.04
C TYR A 161 11.11 -8.95 -5.09
N LYS A 162 10.28 -7.91 -5.05
CA LYS A 162 10.44 -6.71 -5.86
C LYS A 162 10.80 -5.52 -4.98
N THR A 163 11.95 -4.90 -5.25
CA THR A 163 12.48 -3.73 -4.54
C THR A 163 12.42 -2.51 -5.46
N GLY A 164 11.21 -1.99 -5.65
CA GLY A 164 10.92 -0.96 -6.66
C GLY A 164 10.69 -1.54 -8.06
N LEU A 165 10.50 -0.67 -9.05
CA LEU A 165 9.96 -1.08 -10.36
C LEU A 165 10.83 -2.06 -11.16
N ARG A 166 12.16 -2.05 -10.98
CA ARG A 166 13.10 -2.78 -11.84
C ARG A 166 14.03 -3.76 -11.12
N LYS A 167 13.89 -3.92 -9.80
CA LYS A 167 14.81 -4.76 -9.03
C LYS A 167 14.07 -5.96 -8.47
N GLY A 168 14.21 -7.09 -9.13
CA GLY A 168 13.75 -8.39 -8.69
C GLY A 168 14.85 -9.14 -7.97
N ASN A 169 14.51 -9.82 -6.87
CA ASN A 169 15.41 -10.74 -6.19
C ASN A 169 14.70 -12.05 -5.90
N LEU A 170 15.46 -13.13 -5.83
CA LEU A 170 15.04 -14.44 -5.37
C LEU A 170 15.67 -14.70 -4.01
N LEU A 171 14.88 -15.12 -3.03
CA LEU A 171 15.36 -15.56 -1.73
C LEU A 171 15.22 -17.08 -1.64
N LEU A 172 16.30 -17.77 -1.29
CA LEU A 172 16.32 -19.24 -1.17
C LEU A 172 16.19 -19.66 0.29
N SER A 173 15.43 -20.74 0.54
CA SER A 173 15.38 -21.37 1.86
C SER A 173 16.71 -22.04 2.23
N GLU A 174 16.93 -22.25 3.53
CA GLU A 174 18.11 -22.96 4.03
C GLU A 174 18.12 -24.41 3.55
N GLY A 175 16.96 -25.09 3.56
CA GLY A 175 16.80 -26.42 2.99
C GLY A 175 17.24 -26.50 1.53
N PHE A 176 16.83 -25.54 0.68
CA PHE A 176 17.22 -25.56 -0.73
C PHE A 176 18.70 -25.22 -0.93
N LEU A 177 19.25 -24.31 -0.13
CA LEU A 177 20.68 -23.99 -0.15
C LEU A 177 21.55 -25.19 0.19
N ASN A 178 21.14 -26.04 1.13
CA ASN A 178 21.86 -27.26 1.47
C ASN A 178 21.92 -28.23 0.28
N ILE A 179 20.81 -28.40 -0.44
CA ILE A 179 20.77 -29.21 -1.68
C ILE A 179 21.72 -28.63 -2.74
N LEU A 180 21.69 -27.30 -2.94
CA LEU A 180 22.56 -26.65 -3.93
C LEU A 180 24.04 -26.81 -3.59
N LYS A 181 24.41 -26.74 -2.30
CA LYS A 181 25.79 -26.95 -1.83
C LYS A 181 26.23 -28.40 -2.00
N GLU A 182 25.39 -29.36 -1.58
CA GLU A 182 25.67 -30.79 -1.68
C GLU A 182 25.94 -31.21 -3.13
N ARG A 183 25.09 -30.73 -4.04
CA ARG A 183 25.19 -30.99 -5.48
C ARG A 183 26.17 -30.07 -6.22
N LYS A 184 26.87 -29.18 -5.50
CA LYS A 184 27.81 -28.19 -6.04
C LYS A 184 27.21 -27.37 -7.19
N ILE A 185 25.95 -26.97 -7.07
CA ILE A 185 25.24 -26.16 -8.07
C ILE A 185 25.70 -24.71 -7.99
N SER A 186 25.94 -24.09 -9.15
CA SER A 186 26.41 -22.70 -9.26
C SER A 186 25.39 -21.73 -9.86
N HIS A 187 24.38 -22.22 -10.61
CA HIS A 187 23.41 -21.37 -11.31
C HIS A 187 21.98 -21.92 -11.23
N LEU A 188 21.00 -21.01 -11.32
CA LEU A 188 19.56 -21.32 -11.35
C LEU A 188 18.91 -20.73 -12.60
N LYS A 189 18.29 -21.55 -13.44
CA LYS A 189 17.52 -21.09 -14.59
C LYS A 189 16.04 -21.08 -14.25
N ILE A 190 15.34 -19.99 -14.55
CA ILE A 190 13.90 -19.88 -14.31
C ILE A 190 13.17 -20.25 -15.60
N GLY A 191 12.19 -21.13 -15.50
CA GLY A 191 11.35 -21.57 -16.61
C GLY A 191 9.86 -21.36 -16.32
N PHE A 192 9.04 -21.45 -17.36
CA PHE A 192 7.60 -21.34 -17.26
C PHE A 192 6.86 -22.12 -18.36
N THR A 193 5.60 -22.44 -18.11
CA THR A 193 4.63 -22.88 -19.14
C THR A 193 3.60 -21.78 -19.36
N ARG A 194 3.31 -21.43 -20.62
CA ARG A 194 2.35 -20.34 -20.93
C ARG A 194 0.90 -20.73 -20.65
N LYS A 195 0.55 -21.99 -20.94
CA LYS A 195 -0.83 -22.48 -20.86
C LYS A 195 -1.26 -22.64 -19.40
N GLU A 196 -0.47 -23.35 -18.61
CA GLU A 196 -0.76 -23.62 -17.19
C GLU A 196 -0.17 -22.57 -16.23
N GLN A 197 0.47 -21.52 -16.75
CA GLN A 197 1.04 -20.42 -15.95
C GLN A 197 1.98 -20.89 -14.82
N THR A 198 2.63 -22.04 -15.02
CA THR A 198 3.40 -22.70 -13.96
C THR A 198 4.87 -22.35 -14.08
N LEU A 199 5.50 -22.10 -12.93
CA LEU A 199 6.92 -21.75 -12.84
C LEU A 199 7.79 -22.97 -12.55
N PHE A 200 9.01 -22.94 -13.08
CA PHE A 200 10.02 -23.98 -12.91
C PHE A 200 11.36 -23.35 -12.56
N ILE A 201 12.21 -24.11 -11.86
CA ILE A 201 13.61 -23.76 -11.65
C ILE A 201 14.49 -24.96 -11.97
N GLU A 202 15.46 -24.78 -12.86
CA GLU A 202 16.49 -25.76 -13.19
C GLU A 202 17.78 -25.37 -12.50
N THR A 203 18.38 -26.32 -11.80
CA THR A 203 19.68 -26.21 -11.13
C THR A 203 20.76 -26.67 -12.10
N ASN A 204 21.81 -25.88 -12.32
CA ASN A 204 22.87 -26.28 -13.26
C ASN A 204 24.26 -25.73 -12.89
N ASN A 205 25.27 -26.32 -13.54
CA ASN A 205 26.68 -25.95 -13.43
C ASN A 205 27.30 -25.41 -14.70
N ARG A 206 26.47 -25.06 -15.69
CA ARG A 206 26.93 -24.65 -17.02
C ARG A 206 27.17 -23.14 -17.15
N GLY A 207 26.79 -22.37 -16.12
CA GLY A 207 26.83 -20.91 -16.18
C GLY A 207 25.57 -20.28 -16.76
N ASP A 208 24.51 -21.06 -16.91
CA ASP A 208 23.24 -20.64 -17.51
C ASP A 208 22.25 -20.21 -16.41
N GLY A 209 21.73 -18.99 -16.53
CA GLY A 209 20.75 -18.45 -15.60
C GLY A 209 21.38 -17.58 -14.51
N LEU A 210 20.72 -17.53 -13.36
CA LEU A 210 21.02 -16.68 -12.22
C LEU A 210 22.19 -17.26 -11.41
N PRO A 211 23.29 -16.51 -11.24
CA PRO A 211 24.45 -17.01 -10.52
C PRO A 211 24.22 -17.01 -9.00
N ILE A 212 24.59 -18.12 -8.34
CA ILE A 212 24.51 -18.30 -6.88
C ILE A 212 25.83 -17.79 -6.25
N LEU A 213 26.15 -16.51 -6.45
CA LEU A 213 27.47 -15.95 -6.07
C LEU A 213 27.49 -15.27 -4.69
N ASN A 214 26.34 -15.09 -4.05
CA ASN A 214 26.29 -14.32 -2.80
C ASN A 214 26.56 -15.22 -1.58
N SER A 215 27.08 -14.62 -0.51
CA SER A 215 27.08 -15.26 0.82
C SER A 215 25.66 -15.19 1.41
N PRO A 216 25.21 -16.22 2.16
CA PRO A 216 23.97 -16.14 2.92
C PRO A 216 23.95 -14.93 3.86
N ASP A 217 22.78 -14.37 4.14
CA ASP A 217 22.60 -13.32 5.13
C ASP A 217 22.68 -13.86 6.58
N GLU A 218 22.52 -12.98 7.56
CA GLU A 218 22.56 -13.32 9.01
C GLU A 218 21.53 -14.39 9.41
N ASN A 219 20.50 -14.64 8.60
CA ASN A 219 19.48 -15.67 8.83
C ASN A 219 19.74 -16.96 8.07
N GLY A 220 20.89 -17.08 7.40
CA GLY A 220 21.24 -18.22 6.55
C GLY A 220 20.54 -18.24 5.19
N GLN A 221 19.88 -17.14 4.80
CA GLN A 221 19.14 -17.07 3.54
C GLN A 221 19.95 -16.37 2.46
N LEU A 222 19.88 -16.86 1.22
CA LEU A 222 20.61 -16.29 0.10
C LEU A 222 19.69 -15.45 -0.77
N ARG A 223 20.11 -14.21 -1.05
CA ARG A 223 19.43 -13.34 -2.02
C ARG A 223 20.18 -13.34 -3.34
N ILE A 224 19.49 -13.67 -4.42
CA ILE A 224 20.01 -13.69 -5.79
C ILE A 224 19.29 -12.61 -6.59
N ASN A 225 20.00 -11.79 -7.35
CA ASN A 225 19.35 -10.83 -8.24
C ASN A 225 18.65 -11.60 -9.37
N ALA A 226 17.34 -11.40 -9.49
CA ALA A 226 16.48 -12.09 -10.46
C ALA A 226 15.69 -11.08 -11.32
N SER A 227 16.19 -9.85 -11.45
CA SER A 227 15.48 -8.75 -12.11
C SER A 227 15.16 -9.07 -13.58
N ASP A 228 16.12 -9.62 -14.30
CA ASP A 228 15.95 -9.94 -15.72
C ASP A 228 14.96 -11.10 -15.89
N ALA A 229 15.09 -12.17 -15.09
CA ALA A 229 14.17 -13.30 -15.13
C ALA A 229 12.73 -12.88 -14.79
N ILE A 230 12.52 -12.06 -13.75
CA ILE A 230 11.19 -11.52 -13.42
C ILE A 230 10.63 -10.67 -14.55
N THR A 231 11.46 -9.83 -15.18
CA THR A 231 11.02 -9.02 -16.34
C THR A 231 10.58 -9.92 -17.50
N GLN A 232 11.29 -11.02 -17.75
CA GLN A 232 10.92 -11.98 -18.80
C GLN A 232 9.61 -12.71 -18.49
N LEU A 233 9.39 -13.10 -17.23
CA LEU A 233 8.12 -13.66 -16.78
C LEU A 233 6.97 -12.67 -16.98
N GLU A 234 7.15 -11.41 -16.56
CA GLU A 234 6.15 -10.34 -16.76
C GLU A 234 5.84 -10.11 -18.25
N MET A 235 6.86 -10.12 -19.12
CA MET A 235 6.68 -9.99 -20.57
C MET A 235 5.99 -11.19 -21.21
N ALA A 236 6.18 -12.39 -20.65
CA ALA A 236 5.49 -13.60 -21.07
C ALA A 236 4.07 -13.73 -20.46
N SER A 237 3.60 -12.68 -19.78
CA SER A 237 2.32 -12.68 -19.06
C SER A 237 2.22 -13.81 -18.04
N ILE A 238 3.34 -14.14 -17.38
CA ILE A 238 3.39 -15.07 -16.26
C ILE A 238 3.29 -14.30 -14.96
N GLU A 239 2.24 -14.55 -14.20
CA GLU A 239 2.03 -13.91 -12.90
C GLU A 239 2.95 -14.51 -11.83
N VAL A 240 3.64 -13.64 -11.09
CA VAL A 240 4.54 -14.03 -9.99
C VAL A 240 4.01 -13.47 -8.67
N GLU A 241 3.71 -14.35 -7.73
CA GLU A 241 3.29 -13.99 -6.38
C GLU A 241 4.50 -13.55 -5.55
N PHE A 242 4.69 -12.23 -5.45
CA PHE A 242 5.79 -11.68 -4.67
C PHE A 242 5.56 -11.85 -3.15
N LYS A 243 6.64 -12.16 -2.43
CA LYS A 243 6.75 -12.37 -0.96
C LYS A 243 6.17 -13.68 -0.44
N GLU A 244 5.42 -14.40 -1.27
CA GLU A 244 4.92 -15.73 -0.95
C GLU A 244 5.95 -16.82 -1.27
N PRO A 245 6.07 -17.86 -0.41
CA PRO A 245 6.93 -19.00 -0.67
C PRO A 245 6.36 -19.86 -1.80
N TYR A 246 7.20 -20.13 -2.78
CA TYR A 246 7.00 -21.22 -3.72
C TYR A 246 7.76 -22.44 -3.19
N PHE A 247 7.03 -23.48 -2.80
CA PHE A 247 7.59 -24.78 -2.48
C PHE A 247 8.13 -25.45 -3.75
N LEU A 248 9.31 -26.04 -3.67
CA LEU A 248 9.94 -26.74 -4.78
C LEU A 248 9.52 -28.20 -4.77
N HIS A 249 8.80 -28.60 -5.81
CA HIS A 249 8.41 -29.99 -6.05
C HIS A 249 9.35 -30.58 -7.10
N PRO A 250 10.09 -31.65 -6.81
CA PRO A 250 10.95 -32.29 -7.80
C PRO A 250 10.15 -32.64 -9.07
N HIS A 251 10.61 -32.14 -10.21
CA HIS A 251 10.03 -32.44 -11.53
C HIS A 251 10.91 -33.46 -12.26
N ASP A 252 12.23 -33.27 -12.21
CA ASP A 252 13.25 -34.23 -12.61
C ASP A 252 14.48 -34.11 -11.68
N GLU A 253 15.62 -34.72 -12.04
CA GLU A 253 16.83 -34.69 -11.20
C GLU A 253 17.30 -33.27 -10.88
N ASN A 254 17.19 -32.33 -11.82
CA ASN A 254 17.74 -30.98 -11.71
C ASN A 254 16.68 -29.87 -11.77
N THR A 255 15.43 -30.21 -12.09
CA THR A 255 14.32 -29.29 -12.23
C THR A 255 13.30 -29.45 -11.11
N PHE A 256 12.82 -28.31 -10.61
CA PHE A 256 11.72 -28.26 -9.65
C PHE A 256 10.57 -27.43 -10.23
N GLN A 257 9.35 -27.94 -10.05
CA GLN A 257 8.11 -27.19 -10.27
C GLN A 257 7.81 -26.36 -9.02
N LEU A 258 7.45 -25.09 -9.22
CA LEU A 258 7.17 -24.15 -8.14
C LEU A 258 5.67 -24.09 -7.90
N SER A 259 5.27 -24.18 -6.64
CA SER A 259 3.86 -24.02 -6.24
C SER A 259 3.76 -23.28 -4.92
N THR A 260 2.76 -22.41 -4.79
CA THR A 260 2.42 -21.79 -3.49
C THR A 260 1.73 -22.79 -2.54
N SER A 261 1.33 -23.96 -3.07
CA SER A 261 0.85 -25.11 -2.31
C SER A 261 1.94 -26.13 -2.05
N LYS A 262 1.84 -26.83 -0.91
CA LYS A 262 2.67 -28.01 -0.58
C LYS A 262 2.31 -29.25 -1.39
N PHE A 263 1.23 -29.22 -2.16
CA PHE A 263 0.80 -30.29 -3.04
C PHE A 263 0.64 -29.73 -4.45
N VAL A 264 1.19 -30.42 -5.45
CA VAL A 264 1.05 -30.02 -6.85
C VAL A 264 0.86 -31.25 -7.74
N ASN A 265 0.00 -31.12 -8.74
CA ASN A 265 -0.04 -32.06 -9.84
C ASN A 265 1.14 -31.76 -10.78
N MET A 266 1.92 -32.79 -11.11
CA MET A 266 3.06 -32.63 -12.01
C MET A 266 2.59 -32.36 -13.44
N ILE A 267 3.09 -31.27 -14.01
CA ILE A 267 2.74 -30.84 -15.37
C ILE A 267 3.78 -31.38 -16.35
N ARG A 268 3.35 -32.02 -17.44
CA ARG A 268 4.24 -32.60 -18.47
C ARG A 268 4.43 -31.72 -19.72
N GLU A 269 4.01 -30.46 -19.65
CA GLU A 269 4.14 -29.53 -20.77
C GLU A 269 5.60 -29.12 -21.03
N LYS A 270 5.89 -28.67 -22.25
CA LYS A 270 7.20 -28.17 -22.64
C LYS A 270 7.53 -26.88 -21.86
N ILE A 271 8.60 -26.92 -21.07
CA ILE A 271 9.07 -25.78 -20.28
C ILE A 271 9.80 -24.79 -21.18
N SER A 272 9.40 -23.51 -21.12
CA SER A 272 10.10 -22.39 -21.75
C SER A 272 11.06 -21.76 -20.73
N TRP A 273 12.35 -21.71 -21.05
CA TRP A 273 13.36 -21.21 -20.12
C TRP A 273 13.72 -19.74 -20.39
N THR A 274 13.88 -18.96 -19.33
CA THR A 274 14.42 -17.59 -19.41
C THR A 274 15.89 -17.61 -19.82
N SER A 275 16.29 -16.75 -20.76
CA SER A 275 17.66 -16.63 -21.24
C SER A 275 18.35 -15.45 -20.56
N TYR A 276 19.45 -15.70 -19.83
CA TYR A 276 20.18 -14.64 -19.13
C TYR A 276 21.12 -13.82 -20.06
N LYS A 277 21.41 -14.31 -21.28
CA LYS A 277 22.44 -13.74 -22.17
C LYS A 277 22.00 -13.42 -23.60
N GLU A 278 20.80 -13.79 -24.04
CA GLU A 278 20.36 -13.51 -25.41
C GLU A 278 19.65 -12.15 -25.50
N ASP A 279 20.10 -11.34 -26.47
CA ASP A 279 19.40 -10.13 -26.89
C ASP A 279 18.00 -10.54 -27.37
N PHE A 280 16.98 -10.10 -26.64
CA PHE A 280 15.54 -10.41 -26.81
C PHE A 280 14.94 -10.12 -28.20
N SER A 281 15.74 -9.66 -29.16
CA SER A 281 15.31 -9.48 -30.54
C SER A 281 14.99 -10.80 -31.27
N SER A 282 15.50 -11.95 -30.83
CA SER A 282 15.28 -13.24 -31.52
C SER A 282 14.07 -14.05 -31.02
N VAL A 283 13.70 -13.94 -29.74
CA VAL A 283 12.72 -14.87 -29.11
C VAL A 283 11.24 -14.44 -29.30
N VAL A 284 10.98 -13.26 -29.86
CA VAL A 284 9.61 -12.70 -30.00
C VAL A 284 9.16 -12.62 -31.48
N LEU A 285 9.92 -13.16 -32.44
CA LEU A 285 9.71 -12.84 -33.86
C LEU A 285 9.34 -14.00 -34.79
N GLU A 286 8.72 -15.08 -34.31
CA GLU A 286 8.24 -16.13 -35.23
C GLU A 286 6.79 -15.97 -35.71
N ASP A 287 5.93 -15.12 -35.13
CA ASP A 287 4.49 -15.11 -35.51
C ASP A 287 3.87 -13.73 -35.85
N GLN A 288 4.64 -12.71 -36.20
CA GLN A 288 4.03 -11.44 -36.66
C GLN A 288 4.69 -10.91 -37.93
N GLU A 289 3.96 -10.96 -39.05
CA GLU A 289 4.28 -10.22 -40.28
C GLU A 289 4.23 -8.72 -40.00
N TYR A 290 5.40 -8.07 -40.01
CA TYR A 290 5.55 -6.62 -39.88
C TYR A 290 5.41 -5.94 -41.26
N THR A 291 4.64 -4.84 -41.34
CA THR A 291 4.49 -4.02 -42.56
C THR A 291 5.76 -3.20 -42.86
N GLU A 292 6.01 -2.89 -44.14
CA GLU A 292 7.21 -2.17 -44.62
C GLU A 292 7.45 -0.81 -43.94
N GLU A 293 6.39 -0.13 -43.51
CA GLU A 293 6.46 1.13 -42.77
C GLU A 293 7.13 0.96 -41.38
N GLN A 294 6.92 -0.19 -40.73
CA GLN A 294 7.55 -0.50 -39.45
C GLN A 294 9.04 -0.84 -39.61
N LYS A 295 9.46 -1.38 -40.77
CA LYS A 295 10.88 -1.58 -41.10
C LYS A 295 11.60 -0.24 -41.28
N GLN A 296 10.98 0.72 -41.97
CA GLN A 296 11.56 2.06 -42.16
C GLN A 296 11.66 2.86 -40.85
N ASN A 297 10.64 2.80 -39.99
CA ASN A 297 10.69 3.48 -38.70
C ASN A 297 11.77 2.88 -37.78
N ARG A 298 11.97 1.56 -37.81
CA ARG A 298 13.08 0.90 -37.09
C ARG A 298 14.46 1.32 -37.61
N GLN A 299 14.61 1.52 -38.92
CA GLN A 299 15.87 2.02 -39.49
C GLN A 299 16.19 3.45 -39.04
N ARG A 300 15.17 4.34 -38.98
CA ARG A 300 15.34 5.70 -38.44
C ARG A 300 15.75 5.68 -36.96
N ILE A 301 15.10 4.86 -36.13
CA ILE A 301 15.44 4.71 -34.71
C ILE A 301 16.87 4.16 -34.53
N ARG A 302 17.31 3.21 -35.38
CA ARG A 302 18.67 2.68 -35.35
C ARG A 302 19.72 3.75 -35.71
N ALA A 303 19.43 4.60 -36.70
CA ALA A 303 20.31 5.72 -37.07
C ALA A 303 20.43 6.76 -35.93
N GLU A 304 19.31 7.11 -35.30
CA GLU A 304 19.26 8.04 -34.15
C GLU A 304 20.09 7.50 -32.96
N LYS A 305 19.92 6.21 -32.63
CA LYS A 305 20.67 5.54 -31.55
C LYS A 305 22.18 5.50 -31.83
N ARG A 306 22.59 5.28 -33.09
CA ARG A 306 24.00 5.35 -33.51
C ARG A 306 24.57 6.75 -33.31
N ARG A 307 23.83 7.79 -33.70
CA ARG A 307 24.21 9.21 -33.48
C ARG A 307 24.44 9.52 -32.00
N ILE A 308 23.52 9.10 -31.13
CA ILE A 308 23.61 9.31 -29.67
C ILE A 308 24.78 8.51 -29.07
N SER A 309 25.00 7.27 -29.52
CA SER A 309 26.11 6.42 -29.07
C SER A 309 27.48 7.03 -29.41
N VAL A 310 27.65 7.56 -30.63
CA VAL A 310 28.88 8.23 -31.06
C VAL A 310 29.14 9.49 -30.23
N LYS A 311 28.10 10.29 -29.94
CA LYS A 311 28.22 11.48 -29.09
C LYS A 311 28.68 11.11 -27.67
N LYS A 312 28.06 10.09 -27.05
CA LYS A 312 28.45 9.61 -25.71
C LYS A 312 29.86 9.02 -25.68
N ALA A 313 30.28 8.32 -26.74
CA ALA A 313 31.62 7.78 -26.85
C ALA A 313 32.68 8.89 -26.92
N ARG A 314 32.37 10.01 -27.58
CA ARG A 314 33.23 11.20 -27.62
C ARG A 314 33.34 11.87 -26.24
N GLU A 315 32.22 12.13 -25.59
CA GLU A 315 32.17 12.70 -24.22
C GLU A 315 32.93 11.82 -23.21
N TYR A 316 32.83 10.49 -23.33
CA TYR A 316 33.56 9.55 -22.48
C TYR A 316 35.07 9.54 -22.73
N ARG A 317 35.51 9.70 -23.99
CA ARG A 317 36.94 9.81 -24.34
C ARG A 317 37.53 11.11 -23.80
N GLU A 318 36.81 12.21 -23.89
CA GLU A 318 37.22 13.52 -23.34
C GLU A 318 37.35 13.45 -21.81
N PHE A 319 36.35 12.87 -21.12
CA PHE A 319 36.41 12.65 -19.66
C PHE A 319 37.58 11.74 -19.24
N LYS A 320 37.85 10.66 -20.00
CA LYS A 320 38.97 9.75 -19.71
C LYS A 320 40.33 10.43 -19.90
N ALA A 321 40.45 11.32 -20.90
CA ALA A 321 41.66 12.11 -21.13
C ALA A 321 41.90 13.14 -20.00
N GLU A 322 40.85 13.78 -19.50
CA GLU A 322 40.93 14.71 -18.37
C GLU A 322 41.36 14.00 -17.07
N LYS A 323 40.76 12.84 -16.77
CA LYS A 323 41.19 11.99 -15.65
C LYS A 323 42.63 11.49 -15.76
N ALA A 324 43.12 11.26 -16.99
CA ALA A 324 44.51 10.87 -17.20
C ALA A 324 45.47 12.04 -16.86
N ARG A 325 45.10 13.28 -17.21
CA ARG A 325 45.89 14.48 -16.84
C ARG A 325 45.95 14.66 -15.32
N GLU A 326 44.83 14.56 -14.62
CA GLU A 326 44.78 14.62 -13.14
C GLU A 326 45.66 13.55 -12.48
N ASN A 327 45.64 12.33 -13.00
CA ASN A 327 46.43 11.22 -12.45
C ASN A 327 47.93 11.39 -12.70
N THR A 328 48.30 12.08 -13.79
CA THR A 328 49.69 12.42 -14.10
C THR A 328 50.21 13.49 -13.14
N GLU A 329 49.39 14.51 -12.84
CA GLU A 329 49.69 15.54 -11.85
C GLU A 329 49.82 14.96 -10.43
N LEU A 330 48.96 14.00 -10.08
CA LEU A 330 49.04 13.30 -8.79
C LEU A 330 50.30 12.44 -8.66
N LYS A 331 50.75 11.80 -9.74
CA LYS A 331 52.02 11.06 -9.79
C LYS A 331 53.22 11.99 -9.64
N ALA A 332 53.21 13.16 -10.26
CA ALA A 332 54.25 14.17 -10.10
C ALA A 332 54.36 14.64 -8.64
N LYS A 333 53.22 14.94 -7.98
CA LYS A 333 53.19 15.31 -6.56
C LYS A 333 53.71 14.20 -5.62
N LYS A 334 53.46 12.93 -5.95
CA LYS A 334 54.02 11.79 -5.20
C LYS A 334 55.53 11.63 -5.41
N ALA A 335 56.03 11.85 -6.61
CA ALA A 335 57.47 11.80 -6.90
C ALA A 335 58.23 12.92 -6.17
N GLU A 336 57.68 14.13 -6.13
CA GLU A 336 58.22 15.27 -5.36
C GLU A 336 58.33 14.91 -3.87
N LYS A 337 57.28 14.30 -3.30
CA LYS A 337 57.28 13.84 -1.90
C LYS A 337 58.36 12.79 -1.64
N LEU A 338 58.52 11.82 -2.53
CA LEU A 338 59.54 10.77 -2.40
C LEU A 338 60.96 11.35 -2.43
N ARG A 339 61.20 12.38 -3.25
CA ARG A 339 62.49 13.09 -3.32
C ARG A 339 62.82 13.82 -2.02
N ILE A 340 61.81 14.39 -1.35
CA ILE A 340 61.97 15.01 -0.03
C ILE A 340 62.33 13.94 1.02
N GLU A 341 61.61 12.82 1.05
CA GLU A 341 61.89 11.71 1.98
C GLU A 341 63.29 11.09 1.77
N GLN A 342 63.80 11.08 0.53
CA GLN A 342 65.15 10.59 0.24
C GLN A 342 66.23 11.53 0.81
N LYS A 343 66.07 12.86 0.65
CA LYS A 343 66.98 13.85 1.25
C LYS A 343 67.01 13.77 2.78
N GLU A 344 65.88 13.47 3.41
CA GLU A 344 65.82 13.26 4.86
C GLU A 344 66.61 12.02 5.32
N ARG A 345 66.63 10.94 4.53
CA ARG A 345 67.44 9.75 4.84
C ARG A 345 68.93 10.04 4.71
N GLU A 346 69.35 10.70 3.63
CA GLU A 346 70.73 11.11 3.43
C GLU A 346 71.24 12.00 4.57
N PHE A 347 70.38 12.91 5.04
CA PHE A 347 70.69 13.75 6.21
C PHE A 347 70.87 12.93 7.50
N LYS A 348 70.01 11.94 7.75
CA LYS A 348 70.10 11.04 8.92
C LYS A 348 71.35 10.16 8.87
N GLU A 349 71.76 9.68 7.70
CA GLU A 349 72.99 8.90 7.55
C GLU A 349 74.23 9.75 7.78
N ARG A 350 74.21 11.01 7.34
CA ARG A 350 75.29 11.98 7.61
C ARG A 350 75.47 12.25 9.11
N ILE A 351 74.37 12.33 9.85
CA ILE A 351 74.40 12.42 11.32
C ILE A 351 74.97 11.15 11.95
N ARG A 352 74.62 9.96 11.45
CA ARG A 352 75.19 8.70 11.97
C ARG A 352 76.70 8.59 11.71
N ALA A 353 77.17 9.01 10.54
CA ALA A 353 78.60 9.03 10.23
C ALA A 353 79.38 9.95 11.19
N LEU A 354 78.84 11.16 11.48
CA LEU A 354 79.38 12.07 12.48
C LEU A 354 79.41 11.46 13.89
N ILE A 355 78.39 10.69 14.27
CA ILE A 355 78.34 9.99 15.56
C ILE A 355 79.41 8.89 15.65
N GLU A 356 79.66 8.15 14.57
CA GLU A 356 80.71 7.12 14.52
C GLU A 356 82.12 7.72 14.49
N GLU A 357 82.31 8.87 13.83
CA GLU A 357 83.56 9.65 13.88
C GLU A 357 83.87 10.14 15.30
N ILE A 358 82.85 10.54 16.06
CA ILE A 358 82.95 10.91 17.48
C ILE A 358 83.24 9.70 18.37
N LYS A 359 82.80 8.49 17.99
CA LYS A 359 83.12 7.24 18.70
C LYS A 359 84.54 6.77 18.42
N ALA A 360 85.03 6.95 17.19
CA ALA A 360 86.39 6.59 16.80
C ALA A 360 87.45 7.50 17.46
N ASN A 361 87.12 8.77 17.72
CA ASN A 361 87.98 9.72 18.45
C ASN A 361 88.03 9.51 19.97
N ARG A 362 87.61 8.34 20.48
CA ARG A 362 87.43 8.07 21.92
C ARG A 362 88.25 6.89 22.44
N GLU A 363 89.46 6.71 21.92
CA GLU A 363 90.39 5.68 22.39
C GLU A 363 91.74 6.18 22.96
N GLU A 364 91.90 7.47 23.24
CA GLU A 364 93.12 7.93 23.94
C GLU A 364 92.83 8.69 25.24
N ARG A 365 93.19 8.00 26.34
CA ARG A 365 93.55 8.46 27.68
C ARG A 365 92.44 8.88 28.67
N ASP A 366 92.35 8.03 29.68
CA ASP A 366 91.69 8.17 30.98
C ASP A 366 91.97 9.48 31.72
N LEU A 367 90.94 10.00 32.42
CA LEU A 367 91.05 10.31 33.85
C LEU A 367 89.65 10.41 34.47
N ARG A 368 89.39 9.51 35.42
CA ARG A 368 88.11 8.84 35.66
C ARG A 368 87.32 9.38 36.85
N GLN A 369 87.34 10.68 37.16
CA GLN A 369 86.64 11.18 38.36
C GLN A 369 85.64 12.32 38.12
N LEU A 370 85.49 12.81 36.88
CA LEU A 370 84.37 13.68 36.49
C LEU A 370 83.18 12.92 35.86
N ARG A 371 83.34 11.63 35.50
CA ARG A 371 82.39 10.90 34.67
C ARG A 371 81.10 10.50 35.38
N ASP A 372 81.11 10.23 36.68
CA ASP A 372 79.92 9.68 37.33
C ASP A 372 78.82 10.73 37.57
N LYS A 373 79.21 12.00 37.82
CA LYS A 373 78.25 13.12 37.86
C LYS A 373 77.77 13.56 36.47
N GLU A 374 78.61 13.42 35.45
CA GLU A 374 78.25 13.73 34.07
C GLU A 374 77.40 12.63 33.42
N LEU A 375 77.58 11.37 33.81
CA LEU A 375 76.76 10.23 33.38
C LEU A 375 75.34 10.30 33.94
N GLU A 376 75.16 10.70 35.20
CA GLU A 376 73.82 10.93 35.76
C GLU A 376 73.12 12.14 35.12
N ALA A 377 73.85 13.23 34.88
CA ALA A 377 73.30 14.39 34.17
C ALA A 377 72.91 14.06 32.71
N ARG A 378 73.73 13.24 32.02
CA ARG A 378 73.46 12.80 30.65
C ARG A 378 72.35 11.74 30.57
N ALA A 379 72.23 10.86 31.55
CA ALA A 379 71.11 9.91 31.65
C ALA A 379 69.78 10.65 31.86
N ARG A 380 69.77 11.69 32.70
CA ARG A 380 68.59 12.57 32.87
C ARG A 380 68.22 13.29 31.57
N ALA A 381 69.21 13.81 30.83
CA ALA A 381 68.97 14.45 29.54
C ALA A 381 68.42 13.49 28.46
N ILE A 382 68.87 12.23 28.45
CA ILE A 382 68.35 11.21 27.52
C ILE A 382 66.92 10.79 27.87
N ILE A 383 66.60 10.67 29.16
CA ILE A 383 65.23 10.40 29.61
C ILE A 383 64.32 11.58 29.26
N GLU A 384 64.79 12.82 29.44
CA GLU A 384 64.03 14.02 29.10
C GLU A 384 63.78 14.16 27.59
N LEU A 385 64.76 13.80 26.75
CA LEU A 385 64.60 13.72 25.30
C LEU A 385 63.60 12.63 24.87
N ARG A 386 63.63 11.44 25.48
CA ARG A 386 62.63 10.39 25.22
C ARG A 386 61.22 10.80 25.63
N VAL A 387 61.08 11.47 26.78
CA VAL A 387 59.78 12.00 27.24
C VAL A 387 59.27 13.08 26.28
N LYS A 388 60.17 13.90 25.72
CA LYS A 388 59.83 14.90 24.70
C LYS A 388 59.39 14.24 23.38
N GLU A 389 60.11 13.23 22.90
CA GLU A 389 59.76 12.49 21.69
C GLU A 389 58.42 11.73 21.84
N GLU A 390 58.15 11.11 23.00
CA GLU A 390 56.87 10.48 23.28
C GLU A 390 55.71 11.48 23.34
N ARG A 391 55.97 12.69 23.83
CA ARG A 391 54.97 13.76 23.86
C ARG A 391 54.65 14.25 22.45
N GLU A 392 55.68 14.44 21.61
CA GLU A 392 55.51 14.82 20.21
C GLU A 392 54.80 13.71 19.40
N HIS A 393 55.11 12.44 19.67
CA HIS A 393 54.42 11.31 19.05
C HIS A 393 52.94 11.24 19.46
N ARG A 394 52.62 11.43 20.75
CA ARG A 394 51.23 11.50 21.23
C ARG A 394 50.45 12.66 20.60
N GLU A 395 51.07 13.85 20.49
CA GLU A 395 50.45 14.99 19.81
C GLU A 395 50.21 14.71 18.32
N LEU A 396 51.11 13.99 17.66
CA LEU A 396 50.93 13.58 16.25
C LEU A 396 49.79 12.57 16.10
N GLU A 397 49.69 11.60 17.01
CA GLU A 397 48.60 10.61 17.02
C GLU A 397 47.23 11.26 17.25
N GLU A 398 47.14 12.24 18.15
CA GLU A 398 45.92 13.03 18.36
C GLU A 398 45.56 13.84 17.12
N LYS A 399 46.53 14.49 16.47
CA LYS A 399 46.29 15.20 15.19
C LYS A 399 45.80 14.26 14.10
N VAL A 400 46.34 13.05 14.00
CA VAL A 400 45.90 12.03 13.03
C VAL A 400 44.50 11.52 13.36
N ARG A 401 44.16 11.31 14.64
CA ARG A 401 42.82 10.90 15.06
C ARG A 401 41.79 11.99 14.75
N ALA A 402 42.08 13.25 15.08
CA ALA A 402 41.24 14.40 14.75
C ALA A 402 41.02 14.54 13.24
N LEU A 403 42.06 14.35 12.42
CA LEU A 403 41.96 14.36 10.95
C LEU A 403 41.07 13.23 10.40
N LYS A 404 41.12 12.03 11.00
CA LYS A 404 40.26 10.91 10.61
C LYS A 404 38.79 11.19 10.95
N GLU A 405 38.52 11.77 12.12
CA GLU A 405 37.17 12.16 12.54
C GLU A 405 36.61 13.28 11.66
N LEU A 406 37.40 14.29 11.33
CA LEU A 406 37.03 15.36 10.40
C LEU A 406 36.62 14.79 9.03
N ARG A 407 37.45 13.91 8.46
CA ARG A 407 37.15 13.26 7.17
C ARG A 407 35.92 12.36 7.22
N ALA A 408 35.67 11.68 8.34
CA ALA A 408 34.47 10.88 8.53
C ALA A 408 33.21 11.76 8.59
N LYS A 409 33.30 12.92 9.24
CA LYS A 409 32.23 13.92 9.31
C LYS A 409 31.94 14.52 7.94
N GLU A 410 32.96 14.97 7.21
CA GLU A 410 32.83 15.47 5.84
C GLU A 410 32.24 14.42 4.88
N ALA A 411 32.64 13.15 5.01
CA ALA A 411 32.08 12.06 4.20
C ALA A 411 30.60 11.80 4.49
N LYS A 412 30.16 11.97 5.75
CA LYS A 412 28.76 11.87 6.15
C LYS A 412 27.93 13.05 5.60
N GLU A 413 28.42 14.27 5.76
CA GLU A 413 27.78 15.48 5.22
C GLU A 413 27.66 15.43 3.69
N ARG A 414 28.70 14.96 2.99
CA ARG A 414 28.67 14.80 1.53
C ARG A 414 27.66 13.75 1.07
N LYS A 415 27.44 12.67 1.84
CA LYS A 415 26.41 11.67 1.56
C LYS A 415 25.00 12.25 1.76
N GLU A 416 24.78 13.04 2.81
CA GLU A 416 23.50 13.70 3.09
C GLU A 416 23.17 14.76 2.02
N LEU A 417 24.14 15.59 1.62
CA LEU A 417 23.99 16.56 0.53
C LEU A 417 23.59 15.87 -0.78
N LYS A 418 24.27 14.78 -1.14
CA LYS A 418 23.97 14.01 -2.35
C LYS A 418 22.56 13.38 -2.30
N TYR A 419 22.12 12.92 -1.14
CA TYR A 419 20.76 12.40 -0.96
C TYR A 419 19.71 13.51 -1.14
N LYS A 420 19.91 14.67 -0.50
CA LYS A 420 19.03 15.85 -0.64
C LYS A 420 18.95 16.33 -2.10
N GLU A 421 20.07 16.35 -2.83
CA GLU A 421 20.12 16.76 -4.23
C GLU A 421 19.34 15.78 -5.15
N ILE A 422 19.46 14.48 -4.90
CA ILE A 422 18.69 13.45 -5.64
C ILE A 422 17.19 13.59 -5.36
N GLU A 423 16.80 13.87 -4.11
CA GLU A 423 15.41 14.08 -3.72
C GLU A 423 14.84 15.36 -4.35
N LEU A 424 15.61 16.45 -4.35
CA LEU A 424 15.24 17.72 -5.00
C LEU A 424 15.03 17.52 -6.51
N LYS A 425 15.97 16.87 -7.21
CA LYS A 425 15.85 16.55 -8.64
C LYS A 425 14.67 15.63 -8.95
N ARG A 426 14.27 14.75 -8.02
CA ARG A 426 13.05 13.93 -8.15
C ARG A 426 11.79 14.78 -8.00
N ARG A 427 11.72 15.68 -7.01
CA ARG A 427 10.60 16.61 -6.82
C ARG A 427 10.43 17.52 -8.05
N GLU A 428 11.50 18.13 -8.53
CA GLU A 428 11.48 19.00 -9.72
C GLU A 428 11.02 18.30 -10.99
N ARG A 429 11.34 17.01 -11.18
CA ARG A 429 10.86 16.22 -12.33
C ARG A 429 9.38 15.89 -12.24
N ILE A 430 8.86 15.68 -11.03
CA ILE A 430 7.46 15.33 -10.81
C ILE A 430 6.57 16.58 -10.84
N ASP A 431 7.05 17.71 -10.31
CA ASP A 431 6.32 18.99 -10.30
C ASP A 431 6.13 19.57 -11.71
N LYS A 432 6.83 19.04 -12.73
CA LYS A 432 6.61 19.36 -14.15
C LYS A 432 5.52 18.53 -14.82
N LYS A 433 5.06 17.44 -14.20
CA LYS A 433 4.03 16.55 -14.79
C LYS A 433 2.64 16.99 -14.36
N LEU A 434 1.68 16.89 -15.28
CA LEU A 434 0.27 17.00 -14.95
C LEU A 434 -0.09 15.85 -14.01
N ASN A 435 -0.54 16.16 -12.80
CA ASN A 435 -0.96 15.16 -11.81
C ASN A 435 -2.00 15.74 -10.85
N PHE A 436 -2.64 14.86 -10.09
CA PHE A 436 -3.38 15.24 -8.89
C PHE A 436 -3.14 14.24 -7.76
N LYS A 437 -3.45 14.63 -6.53
CA LYS A 437 -3.37 13.79 -5.34
C LYS A 437 -4.62 13.97 -4.48
N ILE A 438 -5.13 12.88 -3.93
CA ILE A 438 -6.28 12.92 -3.04
C ILE A 438 -5.78 12.97 -1.61
N ARG A 439 -6.32 13.88 -0.79
CA ARG A 439 -5.96 14.01 0.62
C ARG A 439 -7.18 14.08 1.51
N GLU A 440 -7.05 13.55 2.71
CA GLU A 440 -7.93 13.89 3.82
C GLU A 440 -7.28 15.00 4.63
N ARG A 441 -7.96 16.15 4.78
CA ARG A 441 -7.49 17.20 5.70
C ARG A 441 -8.09 16.97 7.08
N GLY A 442 -7.24 17.03 8.11
CA GLY A 442 -7.52 16.51 9.45
C GLY A 442 -7.98 17.53 10.51
N VAL A 443 -8.50 16.92 11.58
CA VAL A 443 -8.97 17.37 12.92
C VAL A 443 -10.26 18.21 12.95
N ASN A 444 -10.32 19.40 12.36
CA ASN A 444 -11.46 20.31 12.58
C ASN A 444 -12.52 20.29 11.45
N TYR A 445 -12.13 19.88 10.24
CA TYR A 445 -13.04 19.75 9.10
C TYR A 445 -12.70 18.47 8.34
N ARG A 446 -13.39 17.37 8.66
CA ARG A 446 -13.25 16.11 7.91
C ARG A 446 -13.76 16.34 6.48
N GLY A 447 -12.85 16.49 5.54
CA GLY A 447 -13.16 16.62 4.13
C GLY A 447 -12.10 15.96 3.26
N THR A 448 -12.55 15.31 2.20
CA THR A 448 -11.66 14.78 1.14
C THR A 448 -11.46 15.85 0.09
N TYR A 449 -10.21 16.08 -0.31
CA TYR A 449 -9.81 17.07 -1.30
C TYR A 449 -8.99 16.43 -2.42
N ILE A 450 -9.11 16.97 -3.63
CA ILE A 450 -8.18 16.73 -4.73
C ILE A 450 -7.27 17.94 -4.86
N ASP A 451 -5.97 17.71 -4.71
CA ASP A 451 -4.91 18.67 -4.95
C ASP A 451 -4.35 18.46 -6.37
N PHE A 452 -4.61 19.39 -7.27
CA PHE A 452 -4.06 19.41 -8.61
C PHE A 452 -2.65 20.01 -8.64
N SER A 453 -1.78 19.45 -9.47
CA SER A 453 -0.46 20.01 -9.75
C SER A 453 -0.57 21.41 -10.40
N GLN A 454 0.40 22.29 -10.10
CA GLN A 454 0.44 23.64 -10.68
C GLN A 454 0.46 23.65 -12.22
N PRO A 455 1.19 22.75 -12.91
CA PRO A 455 1.12 22.67 -14.37
C PRO A 455 -0.28 22.36 -14.89
N PHE A 456 -1.04 21.51 -14.20
CA PHE A 456 -2.42 21.20 -14.58
C PHE A 456 -3.35 22.41 -14.38
N VAL A 457 -3.25 23.09 -13.23
CA VAL A 457 -4.01 24.32 -12.97
C VAL A 457 -3.70 25.39 -14.02
N LYS A 458 -2.42 25.58 -14.37
CA LYS A 458 -2.00 26.51 -15.44
C LYS A 458 -2.53 26.09 -16.81
N THR A 459 -2.61 24.79 -17.09
CA THR A 459 -3.21 24.27 -18.32
C THR A 459 -4.70 24.60 -18.38
N CYS A 460 -5.44 24.41 -17.28
CA CYS A 460 -6.85 24.81 -17.19
C CYS A 460 -7.01 26.33 -17.34
N LEU A 461 -6.18 27.14 -16.66
CA LEU A 461 -6.19 28.59 -16.76
C LEU A 461 -5.95 29.07 -18.20
N ASN A 462 -4.91 28.58 -18.86
CA ASN A 462 -4.57 28.97 -20.23
C ASN A 462 -5.67 28.60 -21.24
N LYS A 463 -6.41 27.53 -20.97
CA LYS A 463 -7.56 27.11 -21.78
C LYS A 463 -8.89 27.67 -21.28
N GLU A 464 -8.88 28.52 -20.25
CA GLU A 464 -10.04 29.11 -19.58
C GLU A 464 -11.07 28.09 -19.10
N MET A 465 -10.63 26.91 -18.66
CA MET A 465 -11.50 25.83 -18.18
C MET A 465 -11.95 26.13 -16.75
N SER A 466 -13.23 26.41 -16.56
CA SER A 466 -13.78 26.84 -15.27
C SER A 466 -14.17 25.68 -14.36
N HIS A 467 -14.45 24.50 -14.92
CA HIS A 467 -14.93 23.32 -14.20
C HIS A 467 -14.18 22.07 -14.63
N ILE A 468 -14.31 21.01 -13.83
CA ILE A 468 -13.77 19.70 -14.13
C ILE A 468 -14.75 18.60 -13.76
N ARG A 469 -15.05 17.70 -14.70
CA ARG A 469 -15.82 16.49 -14.42
C ARG A 469 -14.94 15.25 -14.46
N PHE A 470 -15.38 14.23 -13.74
CA PHE A 470 -14.69 12.96 -13.59
C PHE A 470 -15.57 11.88 -14.21
N GLY A 471 -14.96 10.95 -14.93
CA GLY A 471 -15.64 9.80 -15.51
C GLY A 471 -14.87 8.51 -15.29
N LEU A 472 -15.51 7.39 -15.60
CA LEU A 472 -14.92 6.06 -15.60
C LEU A 472 -15.06 5.43 -16.98
N ILE A 473 -14.00 4.78 -17.43
CA ILE A 473 -13.97 4.00 -18.67
C ILE A 473 -12.98 2.85 -18.52
N ASN A 474 -13.39 1.60 -18.70
CA ASN A 474 -12.53 0.42 -18.55
C ASN A 474 -11.68 0.44 -17.26
N ASP A 475 -12.32 0.69 -16.11
CA ASP A 475 -11.66 0.88 -14.82
C ASP A 475 -10.57 1.97 -14.82
N CYS A 476 -10.59 2.94 -15.72
CA CYS A 476 -9.71 4.10 -15.74
C CYS A 476 -10.48 5.35 -15.35
N ILE A 477 -9.84 6.24 -14.58
CA ILE A 477 -10.45 7.51 -14.21
C ILE A 477 -10.07 8.52 -15.27
N VAL A 478 -11.08 9.15 -15.85
CA VAL A 478 -10.90 10.24 -16.81
C VAL A 478 -11.31 11.56 -16.19
N LEU A 479 -10.59 12.61 -16.54
CA LEU A 479 -10.85 13.97 -16.12
C LEU A 479 -11.07 14.81 -17.36
N GLU A 480 -12.13 15.61 -17.35
CA GLU A 480 -12.40 16.56 -18.42
C GLU A 480 -12.61 17.96 -17.84
N PRO A 481 -11.59 18.82 -17.91
CA PRO A 481 -11.75 20.25 -17.75
C PRO A 481 -12.64 20.82 -18.85
N ASN A 482 -13.62 21.65 -18.48
CA ASN A 482 -14.60 22.21 -19.39
C ASN A 482 -14.99 23.65 -19.03
N LYS A 483 -15.66 24.32 -19.97
CA LYS A 483 -16.21 25.69 -19.83
C LYS A 483 -17.71 25.72 -19.54
N ASN A 484 -18.42 24.62 -19.76
CA ASN A 484 -19.90 24.58 -19.73
C ASN A 484 -20.49 24.49 -18.31
N GLY A 485 -19.65 24.49 -17.27
CA GLY A 485 -20.12 24.40 -15.88
C GLY A 485 -20.30 22.97 -15.38
N ALA A 486 -19.99 21.95 -16.18
CA ALA A 486 -20.17 20.56 -15.78
C ALA A 486 -19.07 20.12 -14.81
N GLY A 487 -19.47 19.63 -13.63
CA GLY A 487 -18.53 19.10 -12.65
C GLY A 487 -18.15 20.10 -11.55
N ILE A 488 -16.97 19.93 -10.98
CA ILE A 488 -16.47 20.71 -9.85
C ILE A 488 -15.85 22.01 -10.36
N SER A 489 -16.25 23.14 -9.79
CA SER A 489 -15.63 24.43 -10.13
C SER A 489 -14.16 24.47 -9.70
N LEU A 490 -13.30 24.83 -10.65
CA LEU A 490 -11.89 25.12 -10.44
C LEU A 490 -11.67 26.57 -10.01
N ILE A 491 -12.69 27.42 -10.07
CA ILE A 491 -12.59 28.85 -9.78
C ILE A 491 -13.16 29.14 -8.38
N ASN A 492 -12.47 29.98 -7.61
CA ASN A 492 -12.93 30.44 -6.30
C ASN A 492 -13.93 31.60 -6.42
N SER A 493 -14.54 32.00 -5.29
CA SER A 493 -15.47 33.13 -5.23
C SER A 493 -14.86 34.46 -5.70
N ASN A 494 -13.53 34.56 -5.71
CA ASN A 494 -12.79 35.76 -6.09
C ASN A 494 -12.29 35.68 -7.55
N GLY A 495 -12.74 34.69 -8.34
CA GLY A 495 -12.30 34.49 -9.74
C GLY A 495 -10.94 33.82 -9.90
N GLY A 496 -10.24 33.47 -8.82
CA GLY A 496 -8.93 32.81 -8.86
C GLY A 496 -9.04 31.28 -9.01
N TYR A 497 -8.12 30.67 -9.76
CA TYR A 497 -8.06 29.22 -9.91
C TYR A 497 -7.57 28.54 -8.62
N ARG A 498 -8.23 27.46 -8.24
CA ARG A 498 -7.92 26.64 -7.06
C ARG A 498 -7.05 25.46 -7.46
N SER A 499 -5.96 25.25 -6.74
CA SER A 499 -5.18 24.01 -6.82
C SER A 499 -5.74 22.89 -5.96
N SER A 500 -6.74 23.17 -5.12
CA SER A 500 -7.35 22.19 -4.22
C SER A 500 -8.87 22.36 -4.23
N VAL A 501 -9.61 21.28 -4.47
CA VAL A 501 -11.08 21.27 -4.52
C VAL A 501 -11.64 20.20 -3.60
N GLY A 502 -12.71 20.52 -2.88
CA GLY A 502 -13.41 19.55 -2.02
C GLY A 502 -14.18 18.55 -2.87
N VAL A 503 -13.93 17.25 -2.64
CA VAL A 503 -14.44 16.16 -3.47
C VAL A 503 -15.07 15.02 -2.67
N ALA A 504 -15.48 15.25 -1.41
CA ALA A 504 -15.97 14.20 -0.53
C ALA A 504 -17.03 13.29 -1.21
N TYR A 505 -18.03 13.89 -1.84
CA TYR A 505 -19.08 13.15 -2.54
C TYR A 505 -18.55 12.46 -3.80
N LEU A 506 -17.82 13.17 -4.66
CA LEU A 506 -17.20 12.56 -5.83
C LEU A 506 -16.36 11.33 -5.47
N PHE A 507 -15.58 11.41 -4.38
CA PHE A 507 -14.73 10.32 -3.91
C PHE A 507 -15.54 9.13 -3.39
N GLU A 508 -16.64 9.37 -2.68
CA GLU A 508 -17.61 8.31 -2.33
C GLU A 508 -18.23 7.67 -3.58
N ASN A 509 -18.58 8.48 -4.59
CA ASN A 509 -19.17 8.03 -5.84
C ASN A 509 -18.20 7.13 -6.62
N ILE A 510 -16.94 7.55 -6.76
CA ILE A 510 -15.89 6.76 -7.43
C ILE A 510 -15.68 5.42 -6.75
N LYS A 511 -15.61 5.40 -5.41
CA LYS A 511 -15.42 4.16 -4.64
C LYS A 511 -16.54 3.14 -4.86
N ARG A 512 -17.77 3.59 -5.13
CA ARG A 512 -18.92 2.71 -5.32
C ARG A 512 -18.95 2.05 -6.69
N VAL A 513 -18.54 2.77 -7.74
CA VAL A 513 -18.56 2.28 -9.12
C VAL A 513 -17.43 1.27 -9.41
N GLY A 514 -16.60 0.92 -8.41
CA GLY A 514 -15.72 -0.25 -8.46
C GLY A 514 -14.23 0.08 -8.47
N LYS A 515 -13.82 1.32 -8.73
CA LYS A 515 -12.40 1.71 -8.69
C LYS A 515 -12.01 2.36 -7.36
N ARG A 516 -10.95 1.85 -6.74
CA ARG A 516 -10.40 2.42 -5.49
C ARG A 516 -9.41 3.51 -5.81
N LEU A 517 -9.87 4.76 -5.88
CA LEU A 517 -8.96 5.88 -5.60
C LEU A 517 -8.43 5.74 -4.17
N LEU A 518 -7.14 5.51 -4.06
CA LEU A 518 -6.41 5.48 -2.80
C LEU A 518 -6.14 6.92 -2.31
N LEU A 519 -6.32 7.11 -1.01
CA LEU A 519 -5.94 8.34 -0.32
C LEU A 519 -4.42 8.49 -0.32
N GLU A 520 -3.96 9.73 -0.33
CA GLU A 520 -2.55 10.12 -0.33
C GLU A 520 -1.73 9.68 -1.55
N GLU A 521 -2.33 8.94 -2.47
CA GLU A 521 -1.73 8.56 -3.74
C GLU A 521 -1.78 9.68 -4.78
N ARG A 522 -0.77 9.71 -5.64
CA ARG A 522 -0.61 10.70 -6.72
C ARG A 522 -0.87 10.03 -8.05
N TYR A 523 -1.79 10.59 -8.83
CA TYR A 523 -2.19 10.10 -10.14
C TYR A 523 -1.63 11.01 -11.22
N ILE A 524 -0.85 10.43 -12.15
CA ILE A 524 -0.31 11.16 -13.29
C ILE A 524 -1.40 11.26 -14.35
N LEU A 525 -1.62 12.48 -14.84
CA LEU A 525 -2.57 12.77 -15.89
C LEU A 525 -1.85 12.70 -17.25
N LYS A 526 -2.33 11.81 -18.11
CA LYS A 526 -1.93 11.79 -19.53
C LYS A 526 -3.07 12.33 -20.37
N SER A 527 -2.78 13.35 -21.17
CA SER A 527 -3.73 13.87 -22.16
C SER A 527 -4.00 12.79 -23.21
N ILE A 528 -5.27 12.53 -23.46
CA ILE A 528 -5.76 11.76 -24.60
C ILE A 528 -5.98 12.73 -25.76
N ASN A 529 -6.64 13.85 -25.48
CA ASN A 529 -6.86 14.96 -26.40
C ASN A 529 -6.85 16.30 -25.63
N ASP A 530 -7.21 17.39 -26.30
CA ASP A 530 -7.13 18.74 -25.76
C ASP A 530 -8.06 19.05 -24.58
N GLY A 531 -9.02 18.19 -24.27
CA GLY A 531 -9.94 18.35 -23.14
C GLY A 531 -9.97 17.16 -22.18
N LEU A 532 -9.42 16.00 -22.56
CA LEU A 532 -9.61 14.74 -21.84
C LEU A 532 -8.29 14.15 -21.36
N TYR A 533 -8.23 13.78 -20.09
CA TYR A 533 -7.06 13.25 -19.43
C TYR A 533 -7.37 11.92 -18.73
N VAL A 534 -6.49 10.93 -18.86
CA VAL A 534 -6.56 9.69 -18.06
C VAL A 534 -5.63 9.79 -16.87
N ALA A 535 -6.16 9.42 -15.70
CA ALA A 535 -5.44 9.32 -14.45
C ALA A 535 -4.87 7.91 -14.27
N ASN A 536 -3.54 7.82 -14.13
CA ASN A 536 -2.84 6.56 -13.89
C ASN A 536 -2.04 6.58 -12.59
N GLU A 537 -2.01 5.44 -11.90
CA GLU A 537 -1.17 5.20 -10.72
C GLU A 537 0.31 4.98 -11.11
N ILE A 538 0.58 4.44 -12.31
CA ILE A 538 1.92 4.08 -12.79
C ILE A 538 2.16 4.68 -14.19
N GLU A 539 3.41 5.01 -14.53
CA GLU A 539 3.80 5.53 -15.86
C GLU A 539 3.57 4.54 -17.02
N THR A 540 3.31 3.27 -16.74
CA THR A 540 3.06 2.22 -17.73
C THR A 540 1.57 2.11 -17.99
N LEU A 541 1.15 2.63 -19.14
CA LEU A 541 -0.21 2.51 -19.64
C LEU A 541 -0.42 1.17 -20.31
N PRO A 542 -1.54 0.46 -20.07
CA PRO A 542 -2.15 -0.30 -21.15
C PRO A 542 -2.45 0.69 -22.28
N LEU A 543 -2.02 0.37 -23.50
CA LEU A 543 -2.35 1.14 -24.69
C LEU A 543 -3.86 1.04 -24.92
N ILE A 544 -4.64 1.96 -24.35
CA ILE A 544 -6.02 2.16 -24.78
C ILE A 544 -5.91 2.84 -26.15
N LYS A 545 -5.90 2.04 -27.21
CA LYS A 545 -5.65 2.52 -28.57
C LYS A 545 -6.80 3.36 -29.10
N GLU A 546 -8.02 3.16 -28.60
CA GLU A 546 -9.20 3.93 -28.99
C GLU A 546 -10.11 4.08 -27.77
N LEU A 547 -10.36 5.33 -27.35
CA LEU A 547 -11.34 5.65 -26.32
C LEU A 547 -12.54 6.25 -27.04
N ASN A 548 -13.67 5.55 -27.05
CA ASN A 548 -14.92 6.17 -27.43
C ASN A 548 -15.42 7.00 -26.25
N TYR A 549 -15.75 8.26 -26.51
CA TYR A 549 -16.22 9.19 -25.49
C TYR A 549 -17.60 8.79 -24.93
N GLU A 550 -18.40 8.09 -25.73
CA GLU A 550 -19.71 7.57 -25.33
C GLU A 550 -19.63 6.47 -24.26
N ASP A 551 -18.48 5.78 -24.19
CA ASP A 551 -18.23 4.74 -23.19
C ASP A 551 -17.85 5.32 -21.81
N ILE A 552 -17.74 6.65 -21.69
CA ILE A 552 -17.38 7.30 -20.44
C ILE A 552 -18.61 7.46 -19.54
N THR A 553 -18.63 6.72 -18.44
CA THR A 553 -19.60 6.92 -17.37
C THR A 553 -19.19 8.11 -16.52
N TRP A 554 -19.83 9.27 -16.75
CA TRP A 554 -19.58 10.49 -15.98
C TRP A 554 -20.09 10.37 -14.55
N ILE A 555 -19.21 10.63 -13.59
CA ILE A 555 -19.48 10.49 -12.18
C ILE A 555 -20.00 11.83 -11.64
N PRO A 556 -21.18 11.84 -11.00
CA PRO A 556 -21.69 13.05 -10.38
C PRO A 556 -20.75 13.53 -9.27
N HIS A 557 -20.60 14.85 -9.13
CA HIS A 557 -19.76 15.44 -8.08
C HIS A 557 -20.56 15.95 -6.87
N TYR A 558 -21.88 15.96 -7.00
CA TYR A 558 -22.82 16.40 -5.98
C TYR A 558 -23.19 15.24 -5.03
N PRO A 559 -23.69 15.55 -3.82
CA PRO A 559 -24.20 14.52 -2.93
C PRO A 559 -25.30 13.69 -3.60
N PHE A 560 -25.30 12.39 -3.32
CA PHE A 560 -26.41 11.52 -3.67
C PHE A 560 -27.72 12.08 -3.14
N LEU A 561 -28.77 11.93 -3.94
CA LEU A 561 -30.09 12.12 -3.43
C LEU A 561 -30.45 10.83 -2.68
N PHE A 562 -30.86 10.97 -1.43
CA PHE A 562 -31.28 9.84 -0.63
C PHE A 562 -32.39 10.27 0.30
N PHE A 563 -33.14 9.28 0.78
CA PHE A 563 -33.96 9.41 1.98
C PHE A 563 -33.63 8.27 2.94
N ARG A 564 -33.91 8.49 4.22
CA ARG A 564 -33.71 7.49 5.27
C ARG A 564 -34.87 7.55 6.24
N LYS A 565 -35.48 6.41 6.52
CA LYS A 565 -36.43 6.29 7.64
C LYS A 565 -35.63 6.26 8.95
N GLU A 566 -35.96 7.15 9.87
CA GLU A 566 -35.34 7.25 11.19
C GLU A 566 -36.42 7.15 12.27
N GLU A 567 -36.10 6.43 13.34
CA GLU A 567 -36.90 6.41 14.55
C GLU A 567 -36.56 7.65 15.39
N LEU A 568 -37.56 8.49 15.65
CA LEU A 568 -37.42 9.65 16.50
C LEU A 568 -37.33 9.17 17.96
N SER A 569 -36.25 9.52 18.64
CA SER A 569 -36.13 9.28 20.09
C SER A 569 -37.23 10.07 20.81
N ASN A 570 -38.23 9.37 21.30
CA ASN A 570 -39.36 9.97 21.99
C ASN A 570 -38.87 10.43 23.37
N LYS A 571 -38.70 11.74 23.58
CA LYS A 571 -38.34 12.28 24.90
C LYS A 571 -39.47 12.12 25.92
N ASP A 572 -40.71 11.95 25.44
CA ASP A 572 -41.92 11.98 26.27
C ASP A 572 -42.43 10.60 26.74
N ASN A 573 -41.59 9.55 26.72
CA ASN A 573 -41.88 8.22 27.27
C ASN A 573 -43.19 7.54 26.78
N THR A 574 -43.80 8.02 25.70
CA THR A 574 -44.95 7.35 25.07
C THR A 574 -44.44 6.19 24.22
N ASN A 575 -45.01 5.00 24.41
CA ASN A 575 -44.65 3.75 23.69
C ASN A 575 -44.91 3.81 22.17
N ILE A 576 -45.36 4.95 21.63
CA ILE A 576 -45.63 5.13 20.21
C ILE A 576 -44.32 5.48 19.51
N LYS A 577 -43.78 4.53 18.73
CA LYS A 577 -42.64 4.78 17.85
C LYS A 577 -43.01 5.81 16.80
N LYS A 578 -42.33 6.95 16.80
CA LYS A 578 -42.48 7.99 15.78
C LYS A 578 -41.38 7.81 14.74
N TYR A 579 -41.76 7.75 13.47
CA TYR A 579 -40.80 7.66 12.36
C TYR A 579 -40.77 8.96 11.57
N GLN A 580 -39.61 9.29 11.01
CA GLN A 580 -39.43 10.37 10.05
C GLN A 580 -38.64 9.92 8.82
N LEU A 581 -38.91 10.51 7.66
CA LEU A 581 -38.10 10.40 6.45
C LEU A 581 -37.17 11.60 6.39
N ASN A 582 -35.88 11.33 6.48
CA ASN A 582 -34.85 12.34 6.35
C ASN A 582 -34.29 12.31 4.93
N PHE A 583 -34.63 13.33 4.15
CA PHE A 583 -34.11 13.53 2.80
C PHE A 583 -32.77 14.24 2.79
N SER A 584 -31.95 13.92 1.79
CA SER A 584 -30.69 14.61 1.50
C SER A 584 -30.90 16.12 1.38
N VAL A 585 -29.89 16.90 1.79
CA VAL A 585 -29.92 18.37 1.70
C VAL A 585 -30.15 18.82 0.25
N ARG A 586 -29.58 18.09 -0.72
CA ARG A 586 -29.74 18.40 -2.14
C ARG A 586 -31.18 18.18 -2.59
N PHE A 587 -31.82 17.08 -2.21
CA PHE A 587 -33.22 16.85 -2.57
C PHE A 587 -34.15 17.91 -1.98
N LYS A 588 -33.92 18.31 -0.71
CA LYS A 588 -34.65 19.43 -0.08
C LYS A 588 -34.50 20.74 -0.87
N LYS A 589 -33.31 21.02 -1.41
CA LYS A 589 -33.09 22.18 -2.29
C LYS A 589 -33.85 22.05 -3.60
N ILE A 590 -33.88 20.86 -4.20
CA ILE A 590 -34.60 20.59 -5.46
C ILE A 590 -36.09 20.83 -5.27
N ILE A 591 -36.69 20.30 -4.21
CA ILE A 591 -38.10 20.56 -3.86
C ILE A 591 -38.35 22.07 -3.74
N LYS A 592 -37.50 22.77 -2.96
CA LYS A 592 -37.64 24.22 -2.77
C LYS A 592 -37.50 25.02 -4.09
N SER A 593 -36.65 24.59 -5.02
CA SER A 593 -36.48 25.26 -6.31
C SER A 593 -37.52 24.89 -7.36
N SER A 594 -38.15 23.71 -7.24
CA SER A 594 -39.07 23.17 -8.25
C SER A 594 -40.36 23.98 -8.39
N LYS A 595 -40.82 24.64 -7.31
CA LYS A 595 -42.15 25.29 -7.22
C LYS A 595 -43.32 24.33 -7.48
N GLU A 596 -43.07 23.03 -7.45
CA GLU A 596 -44.11 22.01 -7.52
C GLU A 596 -44.83 21.95 -6.17
N SER A 597 -46.11 21.61 -6.18
CA SER A 597 -46.96 21.58 -4.98
C SER A 597 -47.27 20.16 -4.50
N PHE A 598 -47.02 19.14 -5.33
CA PHE A 598 -47.31 17.74 -5.03
C PHE A 598 -46.09 16.85 -5.25
N ILE A 599 -46.04 15.75 -4.52
CA ILE A 599 -45.11 14.65 -4.72
C ILE A 599 -45.89 13.36 -4.90
N ASP A 600 -45.75 12.74 -6.05
CA ASP A 600 -46.32 11.44 -6.38
C ASP A 600 -45.27 10.34 -6.21
N ILE A 601 -45.72 9.13 -5.92
CA ILE A 601 -44.87 7.98 -5.67
C ILE A 601 -45.19 6.90 -6.71
N GLY A 602 -44.18 6.53 -7.50
CA GLY A 602 -44.28 5.47 -8.49
C GLY A 602 -43.60 4.20 -7.98
N ILE A 603 -44.21 3.03 -8.17
CA ILE A 603 -43.68 1.77 -7.63
C ILE A 603 -43.68 0.70 -8.72
N ASP A 604 -42.59 -0.05 -8.78
CA ASP A 604 -42.52 -1.35 -9.46
C ASP A 604 -42.19 -2.40 -8.39
N ALA A 605 -43.20 -3.11 -7.91
CA ALA A 605 -43.05 -4.11 -6.85
C ALA A 605 -42.17 -5.29 -7.29
N ASN A 606 -42.18 -5.63 -8.58
CA ASN A 606 -41.41 -6.75 -9.13
C ASN A 606 -39.92 -6.41 -9.15
N LYS A 607 -39.58 -5.20 -9.60
CA LYS A 607 -38.18 -4.71 -9.62
C LYS A 607 -37.76 -4.08 -8.29
N ARG A 608 -38.69 -3.90 -7.35
CA ARG A 608 -38.52 -3.19 -6.06
C ARG A 608 -38.05 -1.75 -6.24
N ILE A 609 -38.53 -1.08 -7.28
CA ILE A 609 -38.22 0.32 -7.57
C ILE A 609 -39.21 1.20 -6.84
N LEU A 610 -38.72 2.31 -6.30
CA LEU A 610 -39.51 3.40 -5.77
C LEU A 610 -39.11 4.68 -6.50
N ALA A 611 -40.03 5.32 -7.20
CA ALA A 611 -39.83 6.63 -7.82
C ALA A 611 -40.63 7.72 -7.12
N LEU A 612 -40.16 8.95 -7.25
CA LEU A 612 -40.80 10.17 -6.78
C LEU A 612 -40.95 11.12 -7.97
N LYS A 613 -42.14 11.71 -8.15
CA LYS A 613 -42.40 12.72 -9.18
C LYS A 613 -42.99 13.97 -8.54
N LEU A 614 -42.28 15.09 -8.66
CA LEU A 614 -42.80 16.40 -8.25
C LEU A 614 -43.70 16.93 -9.37
N ASN A 615 -44.89 17.43 -9.02
CA ASN A 615 -45.85 17.93 -10.00
C ASN A 615 -46.79 19.00 -9.41
N ASN A 616 -47.53 19.66 -10.31
CA ASN A 616 -48.57 20.65 -10.00
C ASN A 616 -49.96 20.20 -10.50
N GLU A 617 -50.10 18.93 -10.87
CA GLU A 617 -51.33 18.36 -11.45
C GLU A 617 -52.35 17.95 -10.39
N GLY A 618 -52.08 18.20 -9.11
CA GLY A 618 -52.90 17.71 -8.00
C GLY A 618 -52.72 16.21 -7.73
N LYS A 619 -51.75 15.56 -8.39
CA LYS A 619 -51.51 14.12 -8.28
C LYS A 619 -50.54 13.79 -7.16
N GLY A 620 -50.95 12.86 -6.29
CA GLY A 620 -50.14 12.34 -5.19
C GLY A 620 -50.35 13.13 -3.90
N ILE A 621 -49.27 13.31 -3.13
CA ILE A 621 -49.36 13.90 -1.78
C ILE A 621 -48.99 15.38 -1.84
N GLU A 622 -49.90 16.24 -1.41
CA GLU A 622 -49.69 17.68 -1.32
C GLU A 622 -48.55 18.04 -0.35
N MET A 623 -47.62 18.86 -0.81
CA MET A 623 -46.52 19.40 -0.01
C MET A 623 -47.00 20.61 0.79
N LEU A 624 -46.74 20.60 2.10
CA LEU A 624 -47.18 21.66 3.01
C LEU A 624 -46.41 22.94 2.77
N VAL A 625 -47.07 24.05 2.47
CA VAL A 625 -46.40 25.36 2.38
C VAL A 625 -46.37 26.01 3.77
N LYS A 626 -45.16 26.23 4.31
CA LYS A 626 -44.97 27.09 5.50
C LYS A 626 -43.97 28.19 5.17
N GLU A 627 -44.34 29.44 5.43
CA GLU A 627 -43.49 30.61 5.16
C GLU A 627 -43.01 30.69 3.69
N GLY A 628 -43.85 30.26 2.74
CA GLY A 628 -43.48 30.21 1.31
C GLY A 628 -42.49 29.11 0.95
N VAL A 629 -42.23 28.15 1.84
CA VAL A 629 -41.37 26.99 1.59
C VAL A 629 -42.21 25.71 1.62
N HIS A 630 -42.11 24.89 0.57
CA HIS A 630 -42.74 23.57 0.52
C HIS A 630 -42.01 22.59 1.46
N HIS A 631 -42.78 21.93 2.32
CA HIS A 631 -42.35 20.89 3.25
C HIS A 631 -43.00 19.56 2.88
N LEU A 632 -42.21 18.49 2.96
CA LEU A 632 -42.71 17.15 2.67
C LEU A 632 -43.63 16.64 3.80
N PRO A 633 -44.80 16.09 3.47
CA PRO A 633 -45.70 15.45 4.44
C PRO A 633 -45.16 14.05 4.79
N ILE A 634 -44.05 14.03 5.52
CA ILE A 634 -43.24 12.84 5.82
C ILE A 634 -44.07 11.63 6.27
N ARG A 635 -45.04 11.85 7.16
CA ARG A 635 -45.86 10.74 7.68
C ARG A 635 -46.75 10.12 6.61
N LYS A 636 -47.38 10.95 5.77
CA LYS A 636 -48.21 10.47 4.65
C LYS A 636 -47.35 9.71 3.63
N LEU A 637 -46.14 10.21 3.35
CA LEU A 637 -45.17 9.54 2.47
C LEU A 637 -44.78 8.15 2.98
N ILE A 638 -44.47 8.00 4.28
CA ILE A 638 -44.12 6.67 4.83
C ILE A 638 -45.28 5.69 4.66
N VAL A 639 -46.48 6.11 5.06
CA VAL A 639 -47.68 5.27 5.01
C VAL A 639 -47.96 4.85 3.57
N ALA A 640 -47.95 5.80 2.64
CA ALA A 640 -48.16 5.56 1.22
C ALA A 640 -47.15 4.58 0.61
N ILE A 641 -45.86 4.67 0.98
CA ILE A 641 -44.82 3.73 0.51
C ILE A 641 -45.04 2.33 1.09
N GLU A 642 -45.41 2.23 2.37
CA GLU A 642 -45.62 0.96 3.06
C GLU A 642 -46.91 0.25 2.60
N GLU A 643 -47.98 1.00 2.34
CA GLU A 643 -49.25 0.48 1.81
C GLU A 643 -49.08 -0.11 0.41
N ALA A 644 -48.20 0.46 -0.40
CA ALA A 644 -47.84 -0.09 -1.71
C ALA A 644 -46.86 -1.27 -1.64
N GLY A 645 -46.66 -1.86 -0.46
CA GLY A 645 -45.89 -3.09 -0.27
C GLY A 645 -44.38 -2.89 -0.18
N ILE A 646 -43.88 -1.65 -0.13
CA ILE A 646 -42.44 -1.38 0.05
C ILE A 646 -42.16 -1.14 1.53
N HIS A 647 -41.52 -2.12 2.19
CA HIS A 647 -41.11 -1.97 3.58
C HIS A 647 -39.79 -1.18 3.70
N LEU A 648 -39.86 -0.01 4.32
CA LEU A 648 -38.68 0.81 4.61
C LEU A 648 -38.02 0.41 5.94
N GLU A 649 -36.79 -0.08 5.86
CA GLU A 649 -35.94 -0.40 7.01
C GLU A 649 -35.42 0.86 7.70
N CYS A 650 -35.48 0.86 9.04
CA CYS A 650 -35.00 1.99 9.84
C CYS A 650 -33.47 2.11 9.77
N GLY A 651 -32.96 3.31 9.51
CA GLY A 651 -31.53 3.60 9.42
C GLY A 651 -30.91 3.32 8.05
N VAL A 652 -31.62 2.63 7.15
CA VAL A 652 -31.16 2.35 5.79
C VAL A 652 -31.33 3.59 4.91
N LYS A 653 -30.29 3.88 4.11
CA LYS A 653 -30.33 4.96 3.12
C LYS A 653 -30.83 4.40 1.79
N TYR A 654 -31.92 4.95 1.31
CA TYR A 654 -32.49 4.68 -0.01
C TYR A 654 -32.07 5.80 -0.93
N GLU A 655 -31.19 5.48 -1.88
CA GLU A 655 -30.62 6.45 -2.79
C GLU A 655 -31.39 6.48 -4.11
N PHE A 656 -31.47 7.65 -4.72
CA PHE A 656 -32.18 7.87 -5.96
C PHE A 656 -31.42 8.79 -6.91
N ASP A 657 -31.60 8.56 -8.21
CA ASP A 657 -31.10 9.44 -9.25
C ASP A 657 -32.23 10.27 -9.86
N GLN A 658 -31.86 11.47 -10.29
CA GLN A 658 -32.76 12.34 -11.03
C GLN A 658 -32.61 12.03 -12.51
N THR A 659 -33.53 11.25 -13.09
CA THR A 659 -33.44 10.88 -14.52
C THR A 659 -34.09 11.93 -15.44
N SER A 660 -35.01 12.75 -14.92
CA SER A 660 -35.54 13.92 -15.62
C SER A 660 -35.81 15.08 -14.64
N PRO A 661 -36.09 16.31 -15.12
CA PRO A 661 -36.61 17.36 -14.25
C PRO A 661 -37.81 16.82 -13.47
N ASN A 662 -37.79 17.03 -12.15
CA ASN A 662 -38.85 16.63 -11.22
C ASN A 662 -39.13 15.12 -11.06
N TYR A 663 -38.39 14.22 -11.70
CA TYR A 663 -38.54 12.77 -11.52
C TYR A 663 -37.28 12.14 -10.94
N PHE A 664 -37.47 11.25 -9.97
CA PHE A 664 -36.41 10.64 -9.20
C PHE A 664 -36.69 9.15 -9.01
N SER A 665 -35.80 8.25 -9.41
CA SER A 665 -35.98 6.80 -9.20
C SER A 665 -34.97 6.27 -8.18
N ALA A 666 -35.45 5.50 -7.21
CA ALA A 666 -34.67 4.89 -6.14
C ALA A 666 -34.29 3.45 -6.50
N PHE A 667 -33.03 3.12 -6.20
CA PHE A 667 -32.38 1.89 -6.65
C PHE A 667 -32.72 0.67 -5.80
N SER A 668 -33.18 -0.39 -6.46
CA SER A 668 -33.09 -1.75 -5.97
C SER A 668 -31.69 -2.30 -6.28
N GLU A 669 -31.00 -2.88 -5.28
CA GLU A 669 -29.76 -3.66 -5.47
C GLU A 669 -28.53 -2.95 -6.08
N ASN A 670 -28.45 -1.61 -6.03
CA ASN A 670 -27.32 -0.81 -6.55
C ASN A 670 -27.09 -0.89 -8.08
N LYS A 671 -28.05 -1.35 -8.89
CA LYS A 671 -27.97 -1.23 -10.35
C LYS A 671 -28.79 -0.06 -10.83
N LEU A 672 -28.26 0.69 -11.81
CA LEU A 672 -28.97 1.82 -12.41
C LEU A 672 -30.19 1.27 -13.16
N ASP A 673 -31.39 1.63 -12.70
CA ASP A 673 -32.63 1.19 -13.33
C ASP A 673 -33.20 2.33 -14.17
N ASN A 674 -33.34 2.06 -15.47
CA ASN A 674 -33.88 2.99 -16.46
C ASN A 674 -35.35 2.68 -16.77
N THR A 675 -36.09 2.10 -15.82
CA THR A 675 -37.54 1.85 -15.98
C THR A 675 -38.24 3.15 -16.37
N ASP A 676 -38.98 3.09 -17.48
CA ASP A 676 -39.74 4.23 -17.99
C ASP A 676 -40.77 4.63 -16.93
N PRO A 677 -40.94 5.93 -16.61
CA PRO A 677 -41.98 6.41 -15.70
C PRO A 677 -43.38 5.87 -15.99
N LYS A 678 -43.68 5.49 -17.25
CA LYS A 678 -44.96 4.89 -17.66
C LYS A 678 -45.16 3.45 -17.18
N ASP A 679 -44.08 2.74 -16.88
CA ASP A 679 -44.12 1.35 -16.42
C ASP A 679 -44.30 1.25 -14.89
N LEU A 680 -44.31 2.39 -14.20
CA LEU A 680 -44.50 2.45 -12.76
C LEU A 680 -45.98 2.58 -12.41
N LEU A 681 -46.40 1.88 -11.36
CA LEU A 681 -47.71 2.10 -10.74
C LEU A 681 -47.61 3.36 -9.87
N TRP A 682 -48.28 4.44 -10.29
CA TRP A 682 -48.34 5.68 -9.51
C TRP A 682 -49.46 5.62 -8.48
N LEU A 683 -49.17 6.04 -7.26
CA LEU A 683 -50.17 6.07 -6.19
C LEU A 683 -51.37 6.95 -6.54
N SER A 684 -51.15 8.06 -7.25
CA SER A 684 -52.23 8.94 -7.70
C SER A 684 -53.20 8.27 -8.67
N ASP A 685 -52.78 7.21 -9.36
CA ASP A 685 -53.64 6.45 -10.27
C ASP A 685 -54.50 5.42 -9.51
N THR A 686 -54.13 5.07 -8.27
CA THR A 686 -54.86 4.09 -7.43
C THR A 686 -55.98 4.70 -6.59
N SER A 687 -55.95 6.02 -6.37
CA SER A 687 -56.89 6.72 -5.47
C SER A 687 -58.22 7.15 -6.11
N ASN A 688 -58.38 7.02 -7.43
CA ASN A 688 -59.57 7.48 -8.14
C ASN A 688 -60.70 6.43 -8.24
N ASP A 689 -60.46 5.20 -7.78
CA ASP A 689 -61.44 4.10 -7.93
C ASP A 689 -62.36 3.91 -6.70
N GLU A 690 -62.19 4.68 -5.61
CA GLU A 690 -63.03 4.56 -4.40
C GLU A 690 -64.18 5.60 -4.29
N GLU A 691 -64.40 6.46 -5.29
CA GLU A 691 -65.61 7.33 -5.35
C GLU A 691 -66.77 6.73 -6.19
N VAL A 692 -66.81 5.41 -6.37
CA VAL A 692 -67.98 4.69 -6.87
C VAL A 692 -68.35 3.56 -5.90
N ASN A 693 -68.93 3.92 -4.75
CA ASN A 693 -70.09 3.26 -4.13
C ASN A 693 -70.58 4.00 -2.88
#